data_AF-A0A2T6LTA5-F1
#
_entry.id   AF-A0A2T6LTA5-F1
#
_cell.length_a   1.000
_cell.length_b   1.000
_cell.length_c   1.000
_cell.angle_alpha   90.00
_cell.angle_beta   90.00
_cell.angle_gamma   90.00
#
_symmetry.space_group_name_H-M   'P 1'
#
loop_
_entity.id
_entity.type
_entity.pdbx_description
1 polymer ?
#
loop_
_entity_poly.entity_id
_entity_poly.type
_entity_poly.pdbx_seq_one_letter_code
_entity_poly.pdbx_strand_id
1 'polypeptide(L)'
;MIDGAWGRLGIAPTPDQGAIRRAYADALRAMEVDADVAGFAALRQARDTALAWARSQAAQASAPDAPGDPAALPVAVEDERATAAEAADDTPPGTWPHAAPRLDGHADTGTVRAGHDHGHDALVPALPFAPARGPADDQFVVQRPTLAPIVLAGAADAPGVSLGRQQPQTRADHALHDLLLAGPGTEFGLTADDRAAALALLDRLIAQADAGGVDLWSRTEEWLAETLARSWPRAAPLLDRAAQTFGWADRPATTGDSPAVAFLISRLGSQPLVRTAYPPQDALFVALMPEDGAEAPLYGVEEAAALAHLQTLLGEAHMAQVERSEEIETWLADLLAQSWPRSAPLLEPAAQALGWERERGTLNERPVIAFLNARLRGLRFARKVQDKAHPLHRAWAELTRTGTRKGLFVSRRQVRQLIDGVRSNFPELEQHFNPVLVAAWEPQASGSGGIGRNFGWIAIVLIGLVRMVIAIADYGQDHPASAPPAAYEASAPAAPGQAPNASFDPAADTLLADVVHQLFGPDMSYADLRKANPNFAGTINANRHLTADPGELAHQGQVVLTQRLLYARAHAGPARLDALARWRLDMLMAAKADGAETCLKVYHWEDLPKGSALTGAALERQQKLARTLLASGEIDAPQPDGYTRSYNIPGPIIAQIIQTTGLPEGAVRRAFNGEGLPATVCTVQIALLKAALNWKGTERQPILRLL
;
A
#
# COMPACT_ATOMS: atom_id res chain seq x y z
N MET A 1 2.56 54.65 -16.73
CA MET A 1 3.05 53.96 -15.52
C MET A 1 2.22 52.68 -15.40
N ILE A 2 2.86 51.53 -15.58
CA ILE A 2 2.18 50.22 -15.48
C ILE A 2 2.35 49.80 -14.01
N ASP A 3 1.40 50.15 -13.16
CA ASP A 3 1.54 49.93 -11.72
C ASP A 3 1.19 48.48 -11.34
N GLY A 4 2.04 47.90 -10.48
CA GLY A 4 1.86 46.57 -9.89
C GLY A 4 2.57 45.41 -10.62
N ALA A 5 2.06 44.20 -10.42
CA ALA A 5 2.63 42.93 -10.86
C ALA A 5 3.09 42.90 -12.33
N TRP A 6 2.37 43.60 -13.21
CA TRP A 6 2.65 43.67 -14.64
C TRP A 6 3.91 44.51 -14.97
N GLY A 7 4.15 45.59 -14.22
CA GLY A 7 5.36 46.40 -14.37
C GLY A 7 6.62 45.63 -13.99
N ARG A 8 6.55 44.77 -12.97
CA ARG A 8 7.68 43.89 -12.57
C ARG A 8 7.94 42.76 -13.57
N LEU A 9 6.93 42.29 -14.28
CA LEU A 9 7.07 41.28 -15.34
C LEU A 9 7.43 41.90 -16.70
N GLY A 10 7.39 43.23 -16.84
CA GLY A 10 7.71 43.93 -18.09
C GLY A 10 6.73 43.67 -19.24
N ILE A 11 5.52 43.20 -18.94
CA ILE A 11 4.49 42.89 -19.94
C ILE A 11 3.18 43.63 -19.65
N ALA A 12 2.39 43.89 -20.69
CA ALA A 12 1.03 44.38 -20.52
C ALA A 12 0.11 43.30 -19.90
N PRO A 13 -0.94 43.68 -19.15
CA PRO A 13 -1.93 42.74 -18.63
C PRO A 13 -2.50 41.85 -19.74
N THR A 14 -2.39 40.53 -19.59
CA THR A 14 -2.82 39.56 -20.59
C THR A 14 -3.46 38.32 -19.95
N PRO A 15 -4.52 37.73 -20.54
CA PRO A 15 -5.07 36.46 -20.09
C PRO A 15 -4.22 35.25 -20.55
N ASP A 16 -3.23 35.45 -21.42
CA ASP A 16 -2.34 34.38 -21.89
C ASP A 16 -1.34 33.97 -20.79
N GLN A 17 -1.61 32.85 -20.13
CA GLN A 17 -0.75 32.28 -19.08
C GLN A 17 0.64 31.91 -19.61
N GLY A 18 0.76 31.54 -20.89
CA GLY A 18 2.03 31.22 -21.52
C GLY A 18 2.93 32.44 -21.69
N ALA A 19 2.34 33.61 -21.98
CA ALA A 19 3.07 34.89 -22.02
C ALA A 19 3.58 35.30 -20.63
N ILE A 20 2.76 35.13 -19.57
CA ILE A 20 3.13 35.46 -18.18
C ILE A 20 4.32 34.60 -17.71
N ARG A 21 4.28 33.30 -17.99
CA ARG A 21 5.37 32.37 -17.60
C ARG A 21 6.68 32.66 -18.33
N ARG A 22 6.62 33.04 -19.61
CA ARG A 22 7.80 33.45 -20.38
C ARG A 22 8.41 34.73 -19.82
N ALA A 23 7.60 35.74 -19.56
CA ALA A 23 8.05 37.00 -18.97
C ALA A 23 8.71 36.82 -17.59
N TYR A 24 8.14 35.94 -16.75
CA TYR A 24 8.77 35.58 -15.47
C TYR A 24 10.11 34.87 -15.66
N ALA A 25 10.21 33.92 -16.59
CA ALA A 25 11.46 33.21 -16.85
C ALA A 25 12.55 34.14 -17.40
N ASP A 26 12.19 35.10 -18.25
CA ASP A 26 13.12 36.08 -18.79
C ASP A 26 13.58 37.07 -17.70
N ALA A 27 12.67 37.53 -16.83
CA ALA A 27 13.00 38.38 -15.69
C ALA A 27 13.87 37.66 -14.65
N LEU A 28 13.63 36.36 -14.42
CA LEU A 28 14.43 35.54 -13.51
C LEU A 28 15.85 35.31 -14.05
N ARG A 29 16.00 35.08 -15.37
CA ARG A 29 17.33 34.93 -16.00
C ARG A 29 18.17 36.21 -15.95
N ALA A 30 17.53 37.38 -15.88
CA ALA A 30 18.20 38.67 -15.80
C ALA A 30 18.56 39.09 -14.36
N MET A 31 18.17 38.31 -13.34
CA MET A 31 18.34 38.63 -11.93
C MET A 31 19.37 37.70 -11.26
N GLU A 32 20.28 38.28 -10.47
CA GLU A 32 21.19 37.51 -9.61
C GLU A 32 20.50 37.22 -8.27
N VAL A 33 19.87 36.03 -8.19
CA VAL A 33 18.95 35.65 -7.10
C VAL A 33 19.61 35.68 -5.72
N ASP A 34 20.89 35.31 -5.64
CA ASP A 34 21.64 35.26 -4.38
C ASP A 34 21.99 36.66 -3.84
N ALA A 35 22.03 37.67 -4.72
CA ALA A 35 22.33 39.05 -4.36
C ALA A 35 21.07 39.87 -4.03
N ASP A 36 19.89 39.49 -4.55
CA ASP A 36 18.62 40.19 -4.36
C ASP A 36 17.44 39.25 -4.06
N VAL A 37 17.49 38.65 -2.88
CA VAL A 37 16.45 37.73 -2.37
C VAL A 37 15.08 38.44 -2.28
N ALA A 38 15.06 39.71 -1.88
CA ALA A 38 13.83 40.50 -1.78
C ALA A 38 13.23 40.79 -3.16
N GLY A 39 14.06 41.07 -4.17
CA GLY A 39 13.68 41.21 -5.56
C GLY A 39 13.07 39.93 -6.13
N PHE A 40 13.66 38.77 -5.82
CA PHE A 40 13.13 37.47 -6.22
C PHE A 40 11.75 37.17 -5.61
N ALA A 41 11.59 37.39 -4.30
CA ALA A 41 10.30 37.19 -3.62
C ALA A 41 9.19 38.05 -4.25
N ALA A 42 9.50 39.32 -4.54
CA ALA A 42 8.55 40.23 -5.14
C ALA A 42 8.28 39.96 -6.64
N LEU A 43 9.25 39.41 -7.38
CA LEU A 43 9.04 38.90 -8.74
C LEU A 43 8.11 37.68 -8.76
N ARG A 44 8.27 36.77 -7.80
CA ARG A 44 7.40 35.61 -7.61
C ARG A 44 5.97 36.03 -7.26
N GLN A 45 5.81 36.96 -6.33
CA GLN A 45 4.50 37.52 -5.97
C GLN A 45 3.81 38.20 -7.16
N ALA A 46 4.57 38.90 -8.02
CA ALA A 46 4.06 39.50 -9.24
C ALA A 46 3.55 38.45 -10.23
N ARG A 47 4.31 37.37 -10.47
CA ARG A 47 3.86 36.24 -11.30
C ARG A 47 2.56 35.62 -10.79
N ASP A 48 2.49 35.36 -9.49
CA ASP A 48 1.35 34.65 -8.90
C ASP A 48 0.09 35.52 -8.96
N THR A 49 0.24 36.83 -8.72
CA THR A 49 -0.83 37.83 -8.89
C THR A 49 -1.32 37.90 -10.34
N ALA A 50 -0.41 37.93 -11.31
CA ALA A 50 -0.75 37.96 -12.75
C ALA A 50 -1.46 36.68 -13.20
N LEU A 51 -1.03 35.50 -12.73
CA LEU A 51 -1.67 34.23 -13.03
C LEU A 51 -3.03 34.05 -12.35
N ALA A 52 -3.22 34.62 -11.16
CA ALA A 52 -4.52 34.65 -10.49
C ALA A 52 -5.52 35.51 -11.28
N TRP A 53 -5.08 36.70 -11.72
CA TRP A 53 -5.90 37.59 -12.56
C TRP A 53 -6.25 36.95 -13.91
N ALA A 54 -5.28 36.31 -14.59
CA ALA A 54 -5.55 35.62 -15.85
C ALA A 54 -6.58 34.47 -15.69
N ARG A 55 -6.56 33.76 -14.56
CA ARG A 55 -7.55 32.72 -14.23
C ARG A 55 -8.94 33.30 -13.97
N SER A 56 -9.06 34.44 -13.27
CA SER A 56 -10.34 35.09 -13.04
C SER A 56 -10.96 35.64 -14.33
N GLN A 57 -10.14 36.14 -15.27
CA GLN A 57 -10.61 36.58 -16.59
C GLN A 57 -11.14 35.41 -17.43
N ALA A 58 -10.48 34.24 -17.39
CA ALA A 58 -10.96 33.04 -18.07
C ALA A 58 -12.29 32.53 -17.48
N ALA A 59 -12.46 32.65 -16.15
CA ALA A 59 -13.70 32.30 -15.47
C ALA A 59 -14.86 33.26 -15.80
N GLN A 60 -14.59 34.56 -15.90
CA GLN A 60 -15.60 35.57 -16.28
C GLN A 60 -16.01 35.46 -17.75
N ALA A 61 -15.09 35.11 -18.66
CA ALA A 61 -15.42 34.83 -20.06
C ALA A 61 -16.24 33.54 -20.26
N SER A 62 -16.33 32.68 -19.23
CA SER A 62 -17.05 31.41 -19.25
C SER A 62 -18.37 31.46 -18.47
N ALA A 63 -18.77 32.61 -17.94
CA ALA A 63 -20.06 32.78 -17.29
C ALA A 63 -21.17 32.99 -18.34
N PRO A 64 -22.21 32.14 -18.39
CA PRO A 64 -23.34 32.35 -19.29
C PRO A 64 -24.21 33.51 -18.79
N ASP A 65 -24.44 34.50 -19.64
CA ASP A 65 -25.54 35.45 -19.47
C ASP A 65 -26.86 34.67 -19.39
N ALA A 66 -27.63 34.87 -18.31
CA ALA A 66 -28.98 34.38 -18.15
C ALA A 66 -29.98 35.56 -18.25
N PRO A 67 -31.29 35.33 -18.49
CA PRO A 67 -31.98 34.20 -19.11
C PRO A 67 -32.90 34.65 -20.28
N GLY A 68 -32.94 33.89 -21.38
CA GLY A 68 -33.82 34.15 -22.54
C GLY A 68 -34.67 32.95 -22.94
N ASP A 69 -35.95 33.03 -22.58
CA ASP A 69 -37.17 32.38 -23.12
C ASP A 69 -37.23 30.87 -23.45
N PRO A 70 -38.13 30.08 -22.81
CA PRO A 70 -38.33 28.66 -23.07
C PRO A 70 -39.38 28.43 -24.15
N ALA A 71 -39.11 28.79 -25.41
CA ALA A 71 -40.00 28.45 -26.52
C ALA A 71 -39.30 28.52 -27.89
N ALA A 72 -38.42 27.57 -28.20
CA ALA A 72 -38.07 27.24 -29.59
C ALA A 72 -37.39 25.87 -29.68
N LEU A 73 -38.16 24.82 -29.96
CA LEU A 73 -37.64 23.60 -30.56
C LEU A 73 -37.43 23.86 -32.07
N PRO A 74 -36.25 23.62 -32.66
CA PRO A 74 -36.15 23.39 -34.08
C PRO A 74 -36.37 21.91 -34.38
N VAL A 75 -37.39 21.68 -35.19
CA VAL A 75 -37.80 20.42 -35.80
C VAL A 75 -36.63 19.81 -36.58
N ALA A 76 -36.40 18.51 -36.36
CA ALA A 76 -35.48 17.69 -37.15
C ALA A 76 -35.95 17.65 -38.61
N VAL A 77 -35.07 18.09 -39.51
CA VAL A 77 -35.18 17.78 -40.93
C VAL A 77 -34.35 16.51 -41.14
N GLU A 78 -35.05 15.41 -41.39
CA GLU A 78 -34.46 14.18 -41.90
C GLU A 78 -34.09 14.35 -43.37
N ASP A 79 -33.02 13.66 -43.74
CA ASP A 79 -32.60 13.20 -45.07
C ASP A 79 -31.47 13.94 -45.80
N GLU A 80 -30.65 13.13 -46.50
CA GLU A 80 -29.44 13.45 -47.30
C GLU A 80 -28.07 13.46 -46.61
N ARG A 81 -27.71 12.39 -45.88
CA ARG A 81 -26.32 11.85 -45.85
C ARG A 81 -26.29 10.32 -45.73
N ALA A 82 -27.02 9.64 -46.62
CA ALA A 82 -26.98 8.18 -46.75
C ALA A 82 -26.10 7.67 -47.92
N THR A 83 -25.25 8.52 -48.52
CA THR A 83 -24.42 8.17 -49.68
C THR A 83 -22.92 8.45 -49.50
N ALA A 84 -22.45 8.59 -48.27
CA ALA A 84 -21.01 8.76 -47.95
C ALA A 84 -20.43 7.64 -47.06
N ALA A 85 -21.09 6.47 -47.01
CA ALA A 85 -20.63 5.31 -46.24
C ALA A 85 -19.79 4.30 -47.06
N GLU A 86 -19.43 4.63 -48.31
CA GLU A 86 -18.71 3.74 -49.23
C GLU A 86 -17.35 4.31 -49.69
N ALA A 87 -16.72 5.15 -48.86
CA ALA A 87 -15.38 5.69 -49.11
C ALA A 87 -14.56 5.87 -47.81
N ALA A 88 -14.60 4.88 -46.91
CA ALA A 88 -13.74 4.81 -45.74
C ALA A 88 -13.08 3.42 -45.66
N ASP A 89 -12.30 3.07 -46.67
CA ASP A 89 -11.49 1.85 -46.72
C ASP A 89 -9.98 2.17 -46.79
N ASP A 90 -9.54 3.23 -46.10
CA ASP A 90 -8.12 3.59 -46.05
C ASP A 90 -7.68 4.20 -44.71
N THR A 91 -8.22 3.68 -43.60
CA THR A 91 -7.67 3.96 -42.27
C THR A 91 -6.68 2.86 -41.91
N PRO A 92 -5.37 3.14 -41.76
CA PRO A 92 -4.40 2.12 -41.38
C PRO A 92 -4.74 1.53 -39.99
N PRO A 93 -4.51 0.22 -39.76
CA PRO A 93 -4.74 -0.39 -38.47
C PRO A 93 -3.73 0.17 -37.45
N GLY A 94 -4.21 0.97 -36.49
CA GLY A 94 -3.35 1.39 -35.36
C GLY A 94 -3.74 2.68 -34.63
N THR A 95 -4.56 3.57 -35.19
CA THR A 95 -4.88 4.83 -34.52
C THR A 95 -6.18 4.74 -33.73
N TRP A 96 -6.06 4.40 -32.45
CA TRP A 96 -7.12 4.57 -31.46
C TRP A 96 -7.22 6.05 -31.07
N PRO A 97 -8.43 6.65 -30.97
CA PRO A 97 -8.59 8.06 -30.61
C PRO A 97 -8.10 8.43 -29.20
N HIS A 98 -7.62 7.46 -28.41
CA HIS A 98 -7.17 7.62 -27.03
C HIS A 98 -5.86 6.87 -26.72
N ALA A 99 -5.14 6.37 -27.72
CA ALA A 99 -3.80 5.80 -27.52
C ALA A 99 -2.74 6.91 -27.49
N ALA A 100 -1.78 6.80 -26.58
CA ALA A 100 -0.60 7.67 -26.58
C ALA A 100 0.28 7.39 -27.81
N PRO A 101 1.02 8.39 -28.32
CA PRO A 101 2.06 8.16 -29.33
C PRO A 101 3.13 7.21 -28.77
N ARG A 102 3.55 6.21 -29.55
CA ARG A 102 4.77 5.45 -29.24
C ARG A 102 5.98 6.39 -29.39
N LEU A 103 6.69 6.62 -28.30
CA LEU A 103 8.02 7.25 -28.31
C LEU A 103 9.05 6.17 -28.65
N ASP A 104 9.27 5.95 -29.95
CA ASP A 104 10.47 5.27 -30.42
C ASP A 104 11.60 6.31 -30.49
N GLY A 105 12.41 6.42 -29.44
CA GLY A 105 13.55 7.34 -29.42
C GLY A 105 14.41 7.22 -28.16
N HIS A 106 15.67 6.85 -28.35
CA HIS A 106 16.72 6.75 -27.32
C HIS A 106 16.91 8.04 -26.53
N ALA A 107 16.95 7.95 -25.19
CA ALA A 107 17.39 9.03 -24.31
C ALA A 107 18.68 8.63 -23.59
N ASP A 108 19.75 9.38 -23.89
CA ASP A 108 21.09 9.27 -23.33
C ASP A 108 21.14 9.58 -21.83
N THR A 109 22.07 8.93 -21.15
CA THR A 109 22.38 9.06 -19.73
C THR A 109 23.04 10.41 -19.43
N GLY A 110 22.36 11.28 -18.66
CA GLY A 110 22.91 12.52 -18.10
C GLY A 110 22.60 12.63 -16.61
N THR A 111 23.64 12.59 -15.80
CA THR A 111 23.67 12.64 -14.32
C THR A 111 23.11 13.93 -13.72
N VAL A 112 22.22 13.82 -12.72
CA VAL A 112 21.86 14.90 -11.79
C VAL A 112 22.34 14.52 -10.38
N ARG A 113 23.17 15.37 -9.77
CA ARG A 113 23.58 15.28 -8.36
C ARG A 113 22.64 16.12 -7.49
N ALA A 114 22.10 15.53 -6.42
CA ALA A 114 21.37 16.25 -5.39
C ALA A 114 22.36 17.02 -4.48
N GLY A 115 22.10 18.32 -4.29
CA GLY A 115 22.81 19.15 -3.31
C GLY A 115 22.36 18.85 -1.88
N HIS A 116 23.29 18.96 -0.93
CA HIS A 116 23.02 18.86 0.50
C HIS A 116 22.40 20.16 1.00
N ASP A 117 21.31 20.06 1.74
CA ASP A 117 20.74 21.17 2.50
C ASP A 117 21.36 21.19 3.91
N HIS A 118 21.88 22.35 4.29
CA HIS A 118 22.44 22.61 5.61
C HIS A 118 21.59 23.67 6.31
N GLY A 119 20.92 23.24 7.37
CA GLY A 119 20.80 24.04 8.59
C GLY A 119 19.47 24.74 8.79
N HIS A 120 18.56 24.12 9.55
CA HIS A 120 17.60 24.85 10.40
C HIS A 120 17.24 24.21 11.77
N ASP A 121 17.80 23.06 12.16
CA ASP A 121 17.38 22.37 13.41
C ASP A 121 18.25 22.62 14.68
N ALA A 122 19.14 23.61 14.68
CA ALA A 122 20.20 23.68 15.69
C ALA A 122 19.88 24.45 16.99
N LEU A 123 18.62 24.72 17.39
CA LEU A 123 18.34 25.54 18.59
C LEU A 123 17.38 24.96 19.64
N VAL A 124 17.07 23.66 19.62
CA VAL A 124 16.37 23.02 20.73
C VAL A 124 17.15 21.79 21.20
N PRO A 125 17.61 21.73 22.47
CA PRO A 125 18.27 20.53 22.98
C PRO A 125 17.28 19.36 22.98
N ALA A 126 17.73 18.19 22.56
CA ALA A 126 16.93 16.97 22.59
C ALA A 126 16.49 16.66 24.03
N LEU A 127 15.21 16.34 24.21
CA LEU A 127 14.66 15.92 25.50
C LEU A 127 15.36 14.61 25.94
N PRO A 128 15.73 14.47 27.23
CA PRO A 128 16.38 13.26 27.73
C PRO A 128 15.50 12.01 27.55
N PHE A 129 16.12 10.85 27.32
CA PHE A 129 15.44 9.58 27.02
C PHE A 129 14.79 8.89 28.24
N ALA A 130 14.83 9.48 29.44
CA ALA A 130 14.25 8.91 30.66
C ALA A 130 13.04 9.73 31.12
N PRO A 131 11.90 9.10 31.49
CA PRO A 131 10.73 9.81 31.98
C PRO A 131 11.01 10.49 33.33
N ALA A 132 10.50 11.71 33.56
CA ALA A 132 10.39 12.24 34.91
C ALA A 132 9.53 11.29 35.78
N ARG A 133 9.97 11.09 37.02
CA ARG A 133 9.22 10.32 38.02
C ARG A 133 7.94 11.08 38.38
N GLY A 134 6.82 10.36 38.40
CA GLY A 134 5.53 10.94 38.78
C GLY A 134 5.54 11.44 40.24
N PRO A 135 4.64 12.37 40.60
CA PRO A 135 4.59 13.00 41.92
C PRO A 135 4.37 12.05 43.11
N ALA A 136 4.08 10.76 42.86
CA ALA A 136 3.77 9.74 43.86
C ALA A 136 4.80 8.59 43.97
N ASP A 137 6.05 8.79 43.50
CA ASP A 137 7.14 7.83 43.71
C ASP A 137 7.78 8.00 45.10
N ASP A 138 7.41 7.14 46.07
CA ASP A 138 7.91 7.13 47.44
C ASP A 138 9.38 6.68 47.54
N GLN A 139 10.30 7.61 47.81
CA GLN A 139 11.57 7.29 48.46
C GLN A 139 11.54 7.83 49.90
N PHE A 140 11.29 6.90 50.84
CA PHE A 140 11.41 7.02 52.31
C PHE A 140 10.25 7.69 53.08
N VAL A 141 9.28 6.87 53.53
CA VAL A 141 8.63 7.07 54.84
C VAL A 141 9.06 5.93 55.76
N VAL A 142 10.04 6.23 56.62
CA VAL A 142 10.36 5.41 57.80
C VAL A 142 9.48 5.92 58.95
N GLN A 143 8.54 5.10 59.41
CA GLN A 143 8.09 5.14 60.80
C GLN A 143 8.13 3.74 61.41
N ARG A 144 9.05 3.54 62.34
CA ARG A 144 9.07 2.50 63.39
C ARG A 144 9.77 3.12 64.62
N PRO A 145 9.61 2.60 65.85
CA PRO A 145 8.47 1.89 66.47
C PRO A 145 8.18 2.41 67.91
N THR A 146 7.08 2.00 68.54
CA THR A 146 7.00 1.91 70.01
C THR A 146 6.53 0.52 70.43
N LEU A 147 7.40 -0.16 71.17
CA LEU A 147 7.15 -1.43 71.84
C LEU A 147 6.45 -1.16 73.19
N ALA A 148 5.45 -1.97 73.52
CA ALA A 148 5.14 -2.35 74.90
C ALA A 148 4.63 -3.80 74.94
N PRO A 149 4.93 -4.59 75.99
CA PRO A 149 4.74 -6.04 76.01
C PRO A 149 3.48 -6.49 76.80
N ILE A 150 3.25 -7.81 76.82
CA ILE A 150 2.33 -8.59 77.71
C ILE A 150 0.85 -8.54 77.23
N VAL A 151 0.01 -9.58 77.11
CA VAL A 151 -0.22 -10.86 77.81
C VAL A 151 -0.92 -11.85 76.85
N LEU A 152 -0.59 -13.14 76.93
CA LEU A 152 -1.39 -14.27 76.42
C LEU A 152 -2.66 -14.46 77.28
N ALA A 153 -3.87 -14.19 76.77
CA ALA A 153 -5.12 -14.77 77.26
C ALA A 153 -6.25 -14.51 76.27
N GLY A 154 -7.02 -15.56 75.96
CA GLY A 154 -8.09 -15.51 74.97
C GLY A 154 -9.32 -14.70 75.37
N ALA A 155 -10.03 -14.22 74.37
CA ALA A 155 -11.46 -13.98 74.43
C ALA A 155 -11.99 -13.95 72.99
N ALA A 156 -13.01 -14.76 72.74
CA ALA A 156 -13.87 -14.68 71.57
C ALA A 156 -14.59 -13.31 71.52
N ASP A 157 -15.04 -12.95 70.33
CA ASP A 157 -15.83 -11.76 69.96
C ASP A 157 -15.06 -10.44 69.79
N ALA A 158 -14.51 -10.27 68.59
CA ALA A 158 -14.28 -8.96 67.97
C ALA A 158 -14.90 -8.96 66.56
N PRO A 159 -15.62 -7.89 66.15
CA PRO A 159 -16.26 -7.83 64.85
C PRO A 159 -15.20 -7.89 63.74
N GLY A 160 -15.44 -8.74 62.73
CA GLY A 160 -14.56 -8.88 61.59
C GLY A 160 -14.31 -7.53 60.92
N VAL A 161 -13.07 -7.05 60.98
CA VAL A 161 -12.60 -5.95 60.14
C VAL A 161 -12.60 -6.47 58.70
N SER A 162 -13.65 -6.12 57.96
CA SER A 162 -13.68 -6.29 56.52
C SER A 162 -12.69 -5.29 55.93
N LEU A 163 -11.51 -5.76 55.53
CA LEU A 163 -10.66 -5.02 54.61
C LEU A 163 -11.36 -5.04 53.25
N GLY A 164 -12.28 -4.08 53.06
CA GLY A 164 -12.78 -3.76 51.74
C GLY A 164 -11.57 -3.43 50.87
N ARG A 165 -11.30 -4.28 49.88
CA ARG A 165 -10.45 -3.90 48.74
C ARG A 165 -11.14 -2.69 48.12
N GLN A 166 -10.64 -1.49 48.43
CA GLN A 166 -10.93 -0.32 47.61
C GLN A 166 -10.49 -0.72 46.20
N GLN A 167 -11.44 -0.78 45.28
CA GLN A 167 -11.17 -0.97 43.85
C GLN A 167 -10.02 -0.04 43.47
N PRO A 168 -8.98 -0.51 42.76
CA PRO A 168 -7.88 0.35 42.36
C PRO A 168 -8.44 1.42 41.44
N GLN A 169 -8.70 2.61 41.97
CA GLN A 169 -8.95 3.78 41.16
C GLN A 169 -7.67 4.03 40.38
N THR A 170 -7.74 3.98 39.05
CA THR A 170 -6.61 4.34 38.19
C THR A 170 -6.17 5.75 38.59
N ARG A 171 -4.90 5.90 38.99
CA ARG A 171 -4.37 7.18 39.47
C ARG A 171 -4.48 8.23 38.37
N ALA A 172 -4.76 9.48 38.72
CA ALA A 172 -5.08 10.53 37.74
C ALA A 172 -3.91 10.86 36.80
N ASP A 173 -2.68 10.78 37.31
CA ASP A 173 -1.43 10.93 36.56
C ASP A 173 -1.24 9.80 35.55
N HIS A 174 -1.39 8.54 35.98
CA HIS A 174 -1.32 7.38 35.09
C HIS A 174 -2.44 7.37 34.05
N ALA A 175 -3.68 7.70 34.45
CA ALA A 175 -4.80 7.76 33.52
C ALA A 175 -4.63 8.88 32.48
N LEU A 176 -4.07 10.02 32.87
CA LEU A 176 -3.77 11.11 31.93
C LEU A 176 -2.60 10.73 31.01
N HIS A 177 -1.56 10.10 31.55
CA HIS A 177 -0.43 9.60 30.78
C HIS A 177 -0.88 8.57 29.73
N ASP A 178 -1.67 7.57 30.14
CA ASP A 178 -2.18 6.55 29.25
C ASP A 178 -3.06 7.17 28.15
N LEU A 179 -3.95 8.10 28.51
CA LEU A 179 -4.81 8.79 27.53
C LEU A 179 -4.01 9.61 26.49
N LEU A 180 -2.91 10.22 26.92
CA LEU A 180 -2.06 11.07 26.07
C LEU A 180 -0.99 10.31 25.28
N LEU A 181 -0.45 9.22 25.81
CA LEU A 181 0.74 8.54 25.27
C LEU A 181 0.55 7.05 24.97
N ALA A 182 -0.55 6.42 25.39
CA ALA A 182 -0.84 5.01 25.14
C ALA A 182 -2.14 4.80 24.33
N GLY A 183 -2.08 3.91 23.33
CA GLY A 183 -3.24 3.53 22.52
C GLY A 183 -3.02 3.73 21.01
N PRO A 184 -3.87 3.14 20.15
CA PRO A 184 -3.82 3.38 18.70
C PRO A 184 -4.17 4.85 18.38
N GLY A 185 -3.41 5.50 17.48
CA GLY A 185 -3.65 6.87 17.05
C GLY A 185 -3.02 7.96 17.93
N THR A 186 -1.92 7.66 18.64
CA THR A 186 -1.14 8.64 19.41
C THR A 186 -0.48 9.71 18.54
N GLU A 187 -0.44 9.53 17.22
CA GLU A 187 -0.08 10.57 16.25
C GLU A 187 -1.19 11.62 15.98
N PHE A 188 -2.40 11.48 16.57
CA PHE A 188 -3.55 12.37 16.34
C PHE A 188 -4.11 13.06 17.61
N GLY A 189 -4.85 14.17 17.44
CA GLY A 189 -5.47 14.96 18.52
C GLY A 189 -6.56 14.24 19.35
N LEU A 190 -6.92 14.78 20.52
CA LEU A 190 -7.95 14.21 21.41
C LEU A 190 -9.36 14.33 20.81
N THR A 191 -10.19 13.29 21.01
CA THR A 191 -11.64 13.36 20.76
C THR A 191 -12.32 14.30 21.76
N ALA A 192 -13.59 14.66 21.55
CA ALA A 192 -14.33 15.51 22.49
C ALA A 192 -14.48 14.85 23.88
N ASP A 193 -14.75 13.54 23.91
CA ASP A 193 -14.90 12.78 25.14
C ASP A 193 -13.54 12.58 25.85
N ASP A 194 -12.49 12.25 25.10
CA ASP A 194 -11.13 12.14 25.66
C ASP A 194 -10.62 13.49 26.15
N ARG A 195 -10.94 14.59 25.45
CA ARG A 195 -10.61 15.94 25.90
C ARG A 195 -11.33 16.27 27.20
N ALA A 196 -12.61 15.96 27.32
CA ALA A 196 -13.36 16.18 28.55
C ALA A 196 -12.79 15.35 29.71
N ALA A 197 -12.46 14.07 29.44
CA ALA A 197 -11.83 13.19 30.41
C ALA A 197 -10.43 13.69 30.82
N ALA A 198 -9.61 14.13 29.87
CA ALA A 198 -8.28 14.66 30.10
C ALA A 198 -8.29 15.96 30.90
N LEU A 199 -9.22 16.88 30.60
CA LEU A 199 -9.43 18.09 31.39
C LEU A 199 -9.86 17.76 32.82
N ALA A 200 -10.77 16.80 33.00
CA ALA A 200 -11.21 16.36 34.33
C ALA A 200 -10.10 15.63 35.12
N LEU A 201 -9.17 14.97 34.44
CA LEU A 201 -7.97 14.38 35.06
C LEU A 201 -6.95 15.46 35.43
N LEU A 202 -6.75 16.45 34.54
CA LEU A 202 -5.89 17.62 34.79
C LEU A 202 -6.38 18.43 36.00
N ASP A 203 -7.67 18.76 36.07
CA ASP A 203 -8.23 19.49 37.21
C ASP A 203 -8.08 18.71 38.53
N ARG A 204 -8.18 17.37 38.49
CA ARG A 204 -7.90 16.52 39.64
C ARG A 204 -6.44 16.57 40.08
N LEU A 205 -5.50 16.53 39.13
CA LEU A 205 -4.07 16.64 39.41
C LEU A 205 -3.72 18.01 40.00
N ILE A 206 -4.30 19.08 39.47
CA ILE A 206 -4.11 20.45 39.98
C ILE A 206 -4.63 20.54 41.43
N ALA A 207 -5.82 20.02 41.71
CA ALA A 207 -6.37 20.04 43.06
C ALA A 207 -5.52 19.23 44.06
N GLN A 208 -4.93 18.10 43.62
CA GLN A 208 -4.01 17.32 44.43
C GLN A 208 -2.69 18.06 44.69
N ALA A 209 -2.14 18.71 43.67
CA ALA A 209 -0.92 19.52 43.77
C ALA A 209 -1.11 20.69 44.74
N ASP A 210 -2.24 21.40 44.66
CA ASP A 210 -2.59 22.52 45.55
C ASP A 210 -2.66 22.06 47.02
N ALA A 211 -3.28 20.89 47.25
CA ALA A 211 -3.40 20.31 48.60
C ALA A 211 -2.07 19.77 49.16
N GLY A 212 -1.10 19.41 48.32
CA GLY A 212 0.16 18.79 48.74
C GLY A 212 1.34 19.75 48.97
N GLY A 213 1.11 21.05 48.84
CA GLY A 213 2.14 22.08 49.09
C GLY A 213 3.17 22.23 47.97
N VAL A 214 4.12 23.15 48.16
CA VAL A 214 5.05 23.66 47.13
C VAL A 214 5.86 22.57 46.41
N ASP A 215 6.27 21.53 47.14
CA ASP A 215 7.09 20.45 46.59
C ASP A 215 6.29 19.52 45.66
N LEU A 216 5.04 19.18 46.03
CA LEU A 216 4.15 18.41 45.17
C LEU A 216 3.70 19.24 43.96
N TRP A 217 3.47 20.54 44.16
CA TRP A 217 3.17 21.48 43.08
C TRP A 217 4.26 21.49 42.02
N SER A 218 5.52 21.63 42.45
CA SER A 218 6.68 21.71 41.55
C SER A 218 6.90 20.39 40.79
N ARG A 219 6.77 19.23 41.45
CA ARG A 219 6.85 17.91 40.79
C ARG A 219 5.72 17.68 39.79
N THR A 220 4.50 18.08 40.14
CA THR A 220 3.34 17.93 39.26
C THR A 220 3.48 18.81 38.03
N GLU A 221 3.98 20.03 38.19
CA GLU A 221 4.28 20.95 37.10
C GLU A 221 5.32 20.36 36.12
N GLU A 222 6.44 19.86 36.63
CA GLU A 222 7.53 19.32 35.81
C GLU A 222 7.10 18.06 35.04
N TRP A 223 6.46 17.11 35.74
CA TRP A 223 5.92 15.91 35.12
C TRP A 223 4.85 16.21 34.06
N LEU A 224 3.95 17.15 34.35
CA LEU A 224 2.89 17.54 33.42
C LEU A 224 3.48 18.22 32.19
N ALA A 225 4.42 19.15 32.36
CA ALA A 225 5.09 19.81 31.25
C ALA A 225 5.77 18.80 30.32
N GLU A 226 6.48 17.82 30.86
CA GLU A 226 7.12 16.78 30.06
C GLU A 226 6.10 15.89 29.33
N THR A 227 5.02 15.50 30.01
CA THR A 227 3.96 14.67 29.43
C THR A 227 3.26 15.39 28.27
N LEU A 228 2.93 16.69 28.44
CA LEU A 228 2.31 17.50 27.39
C LEU A 228 3.27 17.75 26.22
N ALA A 229 4.56 17.95 26.48
CA ALA A 229 5.56 18.14 25.42
C ALA A 229 5.78 16.86 24.60
N ARG A 230 5.85 15.69 25.25
CA ARG A 230 6.03 14.39 24.58
C ARG A 230 4.81 13.96 23.77
N SER A 231 3.61 14.35 24.21
CA SER A 231 2.35 14.07 23.51
C SER A 231 1.91 15.20 22.58
N TRP A 232 2.82 16.11 22.19
CA TRP A 232 2.48 17.15 21.21
C TRP A 232 2.33 16.57 19.79
N PRO A 233 1.30 16.95 18.99
CA PRO A 233 0.27 17.98 19.20
C PRO A 233 -0.99 17.51 19.91
N ARG A 234 -1.09 16.24 20.29
CA ARG A 234 -2.29 15.64 20.92
C ARG A 234 -2.69 16.34 22.22
N ALA A 235 -1.73 16.76 23.03
CA ALA A 235 -1.94 17.50 24.27
C ALA A 235 -2.35 18.99 24.09
N ALA A 236 -2.40 19.52 22.86
CA ALA A 236 -2.71 20.93 22.61
C ALA A 236 -3.99 21.45 23.32
N PRO A 237 -5.12 20.69 23.40
CA PRO A 237 -6.32 21.16 24.09
C PRO A 237 -6.18 21.40 25.60
N LEU A 238 -5.10 20.90 26.22
CA LEU A 238 -4.81 21.04 27.65
C LEU A 238 -3.84 22.19 27.93
N LEU A 239 -3.11 22.67 26.92
CA LEU A 239 -2.00 23.60 27.07
C LEU A 239 -2.44 24.91 27.73
N ASP A 240 -3.47 25.57 27.21
CA ASP A 240 -3.91 26.87 27.75
C ASP A 240 -4.33 26.77 29.22
N ARG A 241 -5.01 25.66 29.57
CA ARG A 241 -5.43 25.39 30.95
C ARG A 241 -4.24 25.16 31.86
N ALA A 242 -3.29 24.32 31.47
CA ALA A 242 -2.08 24.07 32.24
C ALA A 242 -1.21 25.33 32.38
N ALA A 243 -1.02 26.07 31.29
CA ALA A 243 -0.23 27.29 31.28
C ALA A 243 -0.83 28.39 32.16
N GLN A 244 -2.16 28.52 32.18
CA GLN A 244 -2.86 29.44 33.09
C GLN A 244 -2.67 29.03 34.55
N THR A 245 -2.78 27.74 34.87
CA THR A 245 -2.68 27.24 36.24
C THR A 245 -1.27 27.37 36.81
N PHE A 246 -0.25 26.98 36.04
CA PHE A 246 1.14 27.01 36.47
C PHE A 246 1.84 28.35 36.16
N GLY A 247 1.15 29.29 35.52
CA GLY A 247 1.68 30.61 35.20
C GLY A 247 2.80 30.59 34.16
N TRP A 248 2.78 29.65 33.21
CA TRP A 248 3.83 29.54 32.18
C TRP A 248 3.85 30.74 31.22
N ALA A 249 2.68 31.35 30.97
CA ALA A 249 2.57 32.49 30.06
C ALA A 249 3.26 33.76 30.57
N ASP A 250 3.41 33.89 31.90
CA ASP A 250 4.00 35.07 32.55
C ASP A 250 5.50 34.91 32.83
N ARG A 251 6.09 33.77 32.45
CA ARG A 251 7.51 33.46 32.72
C ARG A 251 8.41 33.90 31.55
N PRO A 252 9.54 34.58 31.82
CA PRO A 252 10.51 34.90 30.79
C PRO A 252 11.25 33.63 30.37
N ALA A 253 11.18 33.26 29.08
CA ALA A 253 11.86 32.11 28.47
C ALA A 253 13.39 32.23 28.58
N THR A 254 13.92 31.99 29.77
CA THR A 254 15.33 32.11 30.13
C THR A 254 15.84 30.75 30.60
N THR A 255 17.16 30.60 30.65
CA THR A 255 17.92 29.34 30.76
C THR A 255 17.73 28.54 32.08
N GLY A 256 16.69 28.83 32.87
CA GLY A 256 16.37 28.17 34.13
C GLY A 256 15.05 27.39 34.14
N ASP A 257 14.22 27.48 33.09
CA ASP A 257 12.97 26.70 32.99
C ASP A 257 13.21 25.29 32.42
N SER A 258 12.33 24.34 32.79
CA SER A 258 12.31 23.01 32.18
C SER A 258 12.23 23.11 30.65
N PRO A 259 13.07 22.38 29.88
CA PRO A 259 13.04 22.39 28.41
C PRO A 259 11.64 22.11 27.82
N ALA A 260 10.84 21.32 28.54
CA ALA A 260 9.45 21.03 28.16
C ALA A 260 8.55 22.27 28.27
N VAL A 261 8.71 23.09 29.32
CA VAL A 261 7.95 24.34 29.50
C VAL A 261 8.33 25.34 28.40
N ALA A 262 9.62 25.49 28.09
CA ALA A 262 10.07 26.36 27.00
C ALA A 262 9.51 25.93 25.64
N PHE A 263 9.48 24.62 25.35
CA PHE A 263 8.85 24.05 24.16
C PHE A 263 7.36 24.39 24.08
N LEU A 264 6.63 24.31 25.19
CA LEU A 264 5.19 24.56 25.27
C LEU A 264 4.83 26.05 25.20
N ILE A 265 5.61 26.95 25.82
CA ILE A 265 5.38 28.40 25.79
C ILE A 265 5.36 28.92 24.34
N SER A 266 6.28 28.44 23.49
CA SER A 266 6.33 28.82 22.07
C SER A 266 5.08 28.43 21.25
N ARG A 267 4.18 27.62 21.83
CA ARG A 267 2.98 27.06 21.19
C ARG A 267 1.68 27.55 21.82
N LEU A 268 1.74 28.43 22.83
CA LEU A 268 0.55 29.05 23.42
C LEU A 268 -0.24 29.82 22.34
N GLY A 269 -1.57 29.68 22.35
CA GLY A 269 -2.45 30.29 21.35
C GLY A 269 -2.47 29.61 19.97
N SER A 270 -1.76 28.48 19.79
CA SER A 270 -1.93 27.64 18.58
C SER A 270 -3.33 27.03 18.56
N GLN A 271 -4.02 27.03 17.41
CA GLN A 271 -5.34 26.41 17.32
C GLN A 271 -5.23 24.88 17.55
N PRO A 272 -6.00 24.30 18.50
CA PRO A 272 -5.96 22.87 18.72
C PRO A 272 -6.57 22.12 17.52
N LEU A 273 -5.90 21.06 17.07
CA LEU A 273 -6.49 20.09 16.13
C LEU A 273 -7.64 19.36 16.85
N VAL A 274 -8.87 19.84 16.71
CA VAL A 274 -10.07 19.19 17.26
C VAL A 274 -10.54 18.14 16.28
N ARG A 275 -10.56 16.86 16.69
CA ARG A 275 -11.18 15.78 15.90
C ARG A 275 -12.70 15.84 16.09
N THR A 276 -13.44 16.14 15.02
CA THR A 276 -14.88 15.81 14.98
C THR A 276 -15.06 14.29 14.96
N ALA A 277 -16.15 13.79 15.53
CA ALA A 277 -16.33 12.42 16.01
C ALA A 277 -16.05 11.26 15.02
N TYR A 278 -15.95 11.50 13.72
CA TYR A 278 -15.18 10.67 12.80
C TYR A 278 -14.58 11.64 11.78
N PRO A 279 -13.25 11.77 11.65
CA PRO A 279 -12.73 12.56 10.55
C PRO A 279 -13.18 11.88 9.25
N PRO A 280 -13.54 12.64 8.20
CA PRO A 280 -14.08 12.10 6.96
C PRO A 280 -13.16 11.03 6.35
N GLN A 281 -11.86 11.09 6.64
CA GLN A 281 -10.87 10.05 6.32
C GLN A 281 -11.17 8.68 6.94
N ASP A 282 -11.54 8.60 8.22
CA ASP A 282 -11.80 7.34 8.93
C ASP A 282 -13.14 6.75 8.46
N ALA A 283 -14.15 7.60 8.28
CA ALA A 283 -15.45 7.18 7.78
C ALA A 283 -15.34 6.65 6.33
N LEU A 284 -14.53 7.31 5.51
CA LEU A 284 -14.22 6.84 4.15
C LEU A 284 -13.43 5.53 4.17
N PHE A 285 -12.45 5.40 5.06
CA PHE A 285 -11.68 4.17 5.24
C PHE A 285 -12.59 2.99 5.62
N VAL A 286 -13.45 3.15 6.63
CA VAL A 286 -14.38 2.10 7.07
C VAL A 286 -15.37 1.73 5.97
N ALA A 287 -15.86 2.71 5.20
CA ALA A 287 -16.75 2.44 4.07
C ALA A 287 -16.08 1.61 2.97
N LEU A 288 -14.78 1.84 2.72
CA LEU A 288 -14.01 1.19 1.66
C LEU A 288 -13.29 -0.10 2.08
N MET A 289 -13.04 -0.28 3.37
CA MET A 289 -12.35 -1.43 3.96
C MET A 289 -13.17 -2.00 5.12
N PRO A 290 -14.35 -2.59 4.84
CA PRO A 290 -15.20 -3.12 5.89
C PRO A 290 -14.62 -4.41 6.48
N GLU A 291 -14.87 -4.66 7.78
CA GLU A 291 -14.35 -5.84 8.49
C GLU A 291 -14.87 -7.17 7.95
N ASP A 292 -16.01 -7.16 7.26
CA ASP A 292 -16.61 -8.33 6.62
C ASP A 292 -15.93 -8.72 5.29
N GLY A 293 -14.96 -7.93 4.83
CA GLY A 293 -14.20 -8.18 3.60
C GLY A 293 -15.04 -8.01 2.33
N ALA A 294 -16.12 -7.23 2.35
CA ALA A 294 -16.91 -6.98 1.14
C ALA A 294 -16.06 -6.28 0.06
N GLU A 295 -15.89 -6.93 -1.09
CA GLU A 295 -15.09 -6.40 -2.21
C GLU A 295 -15.93 -5.70 -3.28
N ALA A 296 -17.26 -5.84 -3.24
CA ALA A 296 -18.15 -5.30 -4.27
C ALA A 296 -18.08 -3.76 -4.33
N PRO A 297 -18.16 -3.14 -5.53
CA PRO A 297 -18.32 -1.70 -5.69
C PRO A 297 -19.42 -1.16 -4.77
N LEU A 298 -19.16 0.00 -4.14
CA LEU A 298 -20.20 0.68 -3.37
C LEU A 298 -21.42 0.96 -4.25
N TYR A 299 -22.62 0.88 -3.64
CA TYR A 299 -23.86 1.22 -4.32
C TYR A 299 -24.88 1.80 -3.32
N GLY A 300 -25.82 2.60 -3.83
CA GLY A 300 -26.96 3.09 -3.04
C GLY A 300 -26.55 3.99 -1.87
N VAL A 301 -26.97 3.65 -0.66
CA VAL A 301 -26.77 4.50 0.54
C VAL A 301 -25.30 4.56 0.97
N GLU A 302 -24.57 3.44 0.87
CA GLU A 302 -23.14 3.38 1.21
C GLU A 302 -22.30 4.23 0.24
N GLU A 303 -22.61 4.16 -1.05
CA GLU A 303 -21.99 5.00 -2.08
C GLU A 303 -22.22 6.49 -1.79
N ALA A 304 -23.47 6.88 -1.50
CA ALA A 304 -23.80 8.27 -1.23
C ALA A 304 -23.08 8.81 0.02
N ALA A 305 -22.98 8.00 1.08
CA ALA A 305 -22.24 8.35 2.29
C ALA A 305 -20.74 8.50 2.02
N ALA A 306 -20.13 7.54 1.31
CA ALA A 306 -18.72 7.60 0.94
C ALA A 306 -18.39 8.79 0.04
N LEU A 307 -19.28 9.14 -0.91
CA LEU A 307 -19.14 10.34 -1.74
C LEU A 307 -19.19 11.62 -0.91
N ALA A 308 -20.06 11.70 0.11
CA ALA A 308 -20.11 12.85 1.01
C ALA A 308 -18.80 13.01 1.80
N HIS A 309 -18.24 11.91 2.33
CA HIS A 309 -16.95 11.94 3.01
C HIS A 309 -15.80 12.32 2.08
N LEU A 310 -15.78 11.77 0.87
CA LEU A 310 -14.82 12.14 -0.18
C LEU A 310 -14.88 13.65 -0.49
N GLN A 311 -16.08 14.21 -0.67
CA GLN A 311 -16.26 15.64 -0.96
C GLN A 311 -15.70 16.53 0.15
N THR A 312 -15.89 16.16 1.41
CA THR A 312 -15.31 16.88 2.55
C THR A 312 -13.78 16.87 2.48
N LEU A 313 -13.17 15.70 2.23
CA LEU A 313 -11.70 15.57 2.11
C LEU A 313 -11.12 16.36 0.92
N LEU A 314 -11.81 16.35 -0.21
CA LEU A 314 -11.40 17.14 -1.38
C LEU A 314 -11.50 18.65 -1.10
N GLY A 315 -12.51 19.08 -0.34
CA GLY A 315 -12.63 20.45 0.14
C GLY A 315 -11.49 20.84 1.09
N GLU A 316 -11.12 19.94 2.01
CA GLU A 316 -9.98 20.13 2.91
C GLU A 316 -8.66 20.25 2.15
N ALA A 317 -8.40 19.32 1.21
CA ALA A 317 -7.20 19.36 0.37
C ALA A 317 -7.11 20.67 -0.42
N HIS A 318 -8.23 21.16 -0.97
CA HIS A 318 -8.26 22.40 -1.72
C HIS A 318 -7.90 23.65 -0.89
N MET A 319 -8.24 23.65 0.40
CA MET A 319 -8.01 24.78 1.31
C MET A 319 -6.71 24.66 2.10
N ALA A 320 -6.05 23.51 2.08
CA ALA A 320 -4.84 23.24 2.84
C ALA A 320 -3.57 23.87 2.24
N GLN A 321 -2.50 23.92 3.05
CA GLN A 321 -1.15 24.19 2.54
C GLN A 321 -0.68 23.06 1.62
N VAL A 322 0.31 23.32 0.78
CA VAL A 322 0.74 22.41 -0.30
C VAL A 322 1.11 21.03 0.25
N GLU A 323 1.92 21.00 1.31
CA GLU A 323 2.38 19.75 1.93
C GLU A 323 1.20 18.91 2.43
N ARG A 324 0.24 19.55 3.11
CA ARG A 324 -0.95 18.86 3.63
C ARG A 324 -1.90 18.42 2.51
N SER A 325 -2.02 19.20 1.45
CA SER A 325 -2.79 18.81 0.26
C SER A 325 -2.17 17.57 -0.40
N GLU A 326 -0.84 17.52 -0.53
CA GLU A 326 -0.12 16.37 -1.09
C GLU A 326 -0.26 15.11 -0.24
N GLU A 327 -0.23 15.25 1.10
CA GLU A 327 -0.50 14.15 2.03
C GLU A 327 -1.90 13.55 1.83
N ILE A 328 -2.94 14.41 1.77
CA ILE A 328 -4.33 13.97 1.59
C ILE A 328 -4.50 13.29 0.22
N GLU A 329 -3.91 13.86 -0.82
CA GLU A 329 -3.97 13.31 -2.17
C GLU A 329 -3.28 11.94 -2.27
N THR A 330 -2.09 11.80 -1.66
CA THR A 330 -1.34 10.54 -1.66
C THR A 330 -2.08 9.46 -0.90
N TRP A 331 -2.56 9.79 0.31
CA TRP A 331 -3.35 8.87 1.12
C TRP A 331 -4.64 8.43 0.41
N LEU A 332 -5.35 9.35 -0.24
CA LEU A 332 -6.58 9.04 -0.96
C LEU A 332 -6.32 8.14 -2.17
N ALA A 333 -5.25 8.39 -2.94
CA ALA A 333 -4.85 7.55 -4.06
C ALA A 333 -4.56 6.11 -3.58
N ASP A 334 -3.79 5.96 -2.51
CA ASP A 334 -3.45 4.65 -1.94
C ASP A 334 -4.70 3.92 -1.43
N LEU A 335 -5.59 4.62 -0.74
CA LEU A 335 -6.83 4.02 -0.23
C LEU A 335 -7.73 3.54 -1.37
N LEU A 336 -7.94 4.36 -2.41
CA LEU A 336 -8.77 3.98 -3.56
C LEU A 336 -8.16 2.80 -4.34
N ALA A 337 -6.83 2.72 -4.42
CA ALA A 337 -6.15 1.61 -5.09
C ALA A 337 -6.24 0.30 -4.28
N GLN A 338 -6.05 0.35 -2.97
CA GLN A 338 -6.12 -0.81 -2.08
C GLN A 338 -7.53 -1.38 -1.95
N SER A 339 -8.54 -0.50 -1.92
CA SER A 339 -9.95 -0.89 -1.84
C SER A 339 -10.60 -1.11 -3.21
N TRP A 340 -9.83 -1.27 -4.28
CA TRP A 340 -10.39 -1.60 -5.59
C TRP A 340 -10.88 -3.07 -5.60
N PRO A 341 -12.11 -3.38 -6.10
CA PRO A 341 -13.03 -2.54 -6.88
C PRO A 341 -14.11 -1.83 -6.07
N ARG A 342 -14.14 -1.96 -4.74
CA ARG A 342 -15.11 -1.30 -3.85
C ARG A 342 -15.14 0.22 -4.04
N SER A 343 -13.97 0.83 -4.22
CA SER A 343 -13.78 2.26 -4.47
C SER A 343 -14.22 2.78 -5.86
N ALA A 344 -14.67 1.91 -6.77
CA ALA A 344 -14.95 2.27 -8.15
C ALA A 344 -15.86 3.51 -8.35
N PRO A 345 -16.96 3.70 -7.60
CA PRO A 345 -17.82 4.87 -7.76
C PRO A 345 -17.16 6.20 -7.39
N LEU A 346 -16.14 6.16 -6.51
CA LEU A 346 -15.44 7.34 -5.99
C LEU A 346 -14.32 7.83 -6.91
N LEU A 347 -13.83 6.95 -7.78
CA LEU A 347 -12.64 7.20 -8.59
C LEU A 347 -12.80 8.37 -9.56
N GLU A 348 -13.92 8.44 -10.27
CA GLU A 348 -14.16 9.50 -11.26
C GLU A 348 -14.25 10.90 -10.60
N PRO A 349 -15.02 11.10 -9.51
CA PRO A 349 -15.00 12.34 -8.74
C PRO A 349 -13.62 12.72 -8.19
N ALA A 350 -12.89 11.77 -7.60
CA ALA A 350 -11.57 12.03 -7.01
C ALA A 350 -10.55 12.44 -8.09
N ALA A 351 -10.47 11.68 -9.18
CA ALA A 351 -9.56 11.95 -10.28
C ALA A 351 -9.84 13.31 -10.95
N GLN A 352 -11.11 13.70 -11.05
CA GLN A 352 -11.50 15.00 -11.59
C GLN A 352 -11.09 16.15 -10.67
N ALA A 353 -11.33 16.03 -9.36
CA ALA A 353 -11.04 17.08 -8.39
C ALA A 353 -9.53 17.34 -8.22
N LEU A 354 -8.73 16.28 -8.15
CA LEU A 354 -7.28 16.35 -7.98
C LEU A 354 -6.54 16.50 -9.31
N GLY A 355 -7.21 16.19 -10.42
CA GLY A 355 -6.67 16.35 -11.77
C GLY A 355 -5.63 15.29 -12.12
N TRP A 356 -5.75 14.08 -11.56
CA TRP A 356 -4.89 12.91 -11.80
C TRP A 356 -4.76 12.51 -13.27
N GLU A 357 -5.77 12.81 -14.09
CA GLU A 357 -5.72 12.52 -15.52
C GLU A 357 -4.68 13.36 -16.27
N ARG A 358 -4.26 14.51 -15.71
CA ARG A 358 -3.23 15.39 -16.31
C ARG A 358 -1.83 14.82 -16.17
N GLU A 359 -1.59 13.94 -15.19
CA GLU A 359 -0.29 13.27 -14.99
C GLU A 359 -0.06 12.16 -16.02
N ARG A 360 -1.12 11.73 -16.73
CA ARG A 360 -1.07 10.58 -17.62
C ARG A 360 -0.05 10.74 -18.73
N GLY A 361 0.82 9.75 -18.88
CA GLY A 361 1.83 9.72 -19.95
C GLY A 361 2.93 10.78 -19.77
N THR A 362 2.98 11.45 -18.62
CA THR A 362 4.13 12.26 -18.23
C THR A 362 5.23 11.36 -17.68
N LEU A 363 6.49 11.80 -17.76
CA LEU A 363 7.64 11.03 -17.26
C LEU A 363 7.61 10.79 -15.74
N ASN A 364 6.82 11.60 -15.01
CA ASN A 364 6.70 11.55 -13.55
C ASN A 364 5.32 11.05 -13.10
N GLU A 365 4.60 10.31 -13.94
CA GLU A 365 3.31 9.73 -13.55
C GLU A 365 3.50 8.80 -12.35
N ARG A 366 2.83 9.12 -11.24
CA ARG A 366 2.92 8.32 -10.01
C ARG A 366 2.31 6.92 -10.24
N PRO A 367 2.95 5.82 -9.82
CA PRO A 367 2.49 4.46 -10.13
C PRO A 367 1.05 4.15 -9.69
N VAL A 368 0.65 4.61 -8.51
CA VAL A 368 -0.70 4.43 -7.96
C VAL A 368 -1.73 5.21 -8.80
N ILE A 369 -1.37 6.42 -9.22
CA ILE A 369 -2.20 7.23 -10.12
C ILE A 369 -2.31 6.59 -11.50
N ALA A 370 -1.24 6.01 -12.04
CA ALA A 370 -1.26 5.27 -13.30
C ALA A 370 -2.20 4.05 -13.23
N PHE A 371 -2.15 3.31 -12.12
CA PHE A 371 -3.08 2.21 -11.84
C PHE A 371 -4.52 2.70 -11.88
N LEU A 372 -4.85 3.74 -11.11
CA LEU A 372 -6.21 4.31 -11.02
C LEU A 372 -6.68 4.90 -12.36
N ASN A 373 -5.80 5.60 -13.08
CA ASN A 373 -6.08 6.15 -14.41
C ASN A 373 -6.43 5.05 -15.43
N ALA A 374 -5.80 3.88 -15.35
CA ALA A 374 -6.15 2.74 -16.21
C ALA A 374 -7.59 2.27 -15.94
N ARG A 375 -7.95 2.12 -14.66
CA ARG A 375 -9.28 1.65 -14.23
C ARG A 375 -10.38 2.65 -14.57
N LEU A 376 -10.12 3.95 -14.39
CA LEU A 376 -11.05 5.02 -14.77
C LEU A 376 -11.37 4.96 -16.27
N ARG A 377 -10.39 4.69 -17.13
CA ARG A 377 -10.62 4.51 -18.57
C ARG A 377 -11.46 3.27 -18.85
N GLY A 378 -11.17 2.15 -18.17
CA GLY A 378 -11.96 0.91 -18.26
C GLY A 378 -13.44 1.15 -17.90
N LEU A 379 -13.71 1.82 -16.77
CA LEU A 379 -15.07 2.17 -16.34
C LEU A 379 -15.81 3.05 -17.37
N ARG A 380 -15.16 4.10 -17.88
CA ARG A 380 -15.75 4.98 -18.90
C ARG A 380 -16.00 4.26 -20.22
N PHE A 381 -15.08 3.38 -20.62
CA PHE A 381 -15.27 2.55 -21.80
C PHE A 381 -16.46 1.61 -21.63
N ALA A 382 -16.55 0.91 -20.50
CA ALA A 382 -17.66 0.03 -20.16
C ALA A 382 -19.01 0.77 -20.17
N ARG A 383 -19.07 2.00 -19.65
CA ARG A 383 -20.26 2.86 -19.70
C ARG A 383 -20.62 3.26 -21.14
N LYS A 384 -19.63 3.68 -21.93
CA LYS A 384 -19.84 4.07 -23.34
C LYS A 384 -20.31 2.92 -24.22
N VAL A 385 -19.74 1.72 -24.05
CA VAL A 385 -20.09 0.56 -24.87
C VAL A 385 -21.47 -0.01 -24.51
N GLN A 386 -21.97 0.25 -23.30
CA GLN A 386 -23.34 -0.07 -22.92
C GLN A 386 -24.39 0.83 -23.60
N ASP A 387 -24.01 1.99 -24.13
CA ASP A 387 -24.90 2.83 -24.91
C ASP A 387 -25.28 2.12 -26.22
N LYS A 388 -26.58 2.06 -26.54
CA LYS A 388 -27.11 1.43 -27.76
C LYS A 388 -26.58 2.08 -29.05
N ALA A 389 -26.18 3.35 -29.00
CA ALA A 389 -25.60 4.06 -30.13
C ALA A 389 -24.13 3.68 -30.38
N HIS A 390 -23.45 3.02 -29.43
CA HIS A 390 -22.04 2.69 -29.56
C HIS A 390 -21.81 1.56 -30.59
N PRO A 391 -20.84 1.68 -31.51
CA PRO A 391 -20.60 0.68 -32.56
C PRO A 391 -20.34 -0.74 -32.03
N LEU A 392 -19.71 -0.86 -30.86
CA LEU A 392 -19.40 -2.14 -30.21
C LEU A 392 -20.50 -2.63 -29.25
N HIS A 393 -21.63 -1.93 -29.11
CA HIS A 393 -22.69 -2.29 -28.17
C HIS A 393 -23.22 -3.71 -28.37
N ARG A 394 -23.49 -4.09 -29.63
CA ARG A 394 -23.97 -5.44 -29.97
C ARG A 394 -22.95 -6.53 -29.63
N ALA A 395 -21.66 -6.25 -29.83
CA ALA A 395 -20.59 -7.16 -29.47
C ALA A 395 -20.46 -7.29 -27.94
N TRP A 396 -20.58 -6.18 -27.22
CA TRP A 396 -20.58 -6.17 -25.76
C TRP A 396 -21.76 -6.96 -25.19
N ALA A 397 -22.98 -6.70 -25.66
CA ALA A 397 -24.18 -7.42 -25.24
C ALA A 397 -24.09 -8.93 -25.53
N GLU A 398 -23.45 -9.33 -26.64
CA GLU A 398 -23.20 -10.74 -26.95
C GLU A 398 -22.20 -11.37 -25.98
N LEU A 399 -21.10 -10.68 -25.64
CA LEU A 399 -20.08 -11.22 -24.74
C LEU A 399 -20.49 -11.19 -23.27
N THR A 400 -21.39 -10.30 -22.85
CA THR A 400 -21.84 -10.20 -21.45
C THR A 400 -23.11 -10.99 -21.16
N ARG A 401 -23.79 -11.56 -22.18
CA ARG A 401 -24.99 -12.37 -21.93
C ARG A 401 -24.65 -13.74 -21.33
N THR A 402 -25.63 -14.30 -20.63
CA THR A 402 -25.63 -15.70 -20.22
C THR A 402 -25.93 -16.61 -21.43
N GLY A 403 -25.20 -17.71 -21.56
CA GLY A 403 -25.40 -18.71 -22.63
C GLY A 403 -24.10 -19.28 -23.19
N THR A 404 -24.23 -20.27 -24.07
CA THR A 404 -23.09 -21.05 -24.62
C THR A 404 -22.99 -21.02 -26.14
N ARG A 405 -23.96 -20.43 -26.84
CA ARG A 405 -24.04 -20.40 -28.31
C ARG A 405 -23.90 -18.99 -28.85
N LYS A 406 -23.20 -18.86 -29.97
CA LYS A 406 -23.01 -17.59 -30.70
C LYS A 406 -24.35 -17.01 -31.16
N GLY A 407 -24.51 -15.72 -30.98
CA GLY A 407 -25.55 -14.92 -31.63
C GLY A 407 -25.38 -14.95 -33.15
N LEU A 408 -26.48 -15.18 -33.87
CA LEU A 408 -26.48 -15.29 -35.33
C LEU A 408 -26.36 -13.92 -36.04
N PHE A 409 -26.64 -12.82 -35.32
CA PHE A 409 -26.77 -11.47 -35.89
C PHE A 409 -25.69 -10.48 -35.42
N VAL A 410 -24.58 -10.98 -34.87
CA VAL A 410 -23.50 -10.17 -34.31
C VAL A 410 -22.26 -10.23 -35.21
N SER A 411 -21.65 -9.08 -35.48
CA SER A 411 -20.49 -8.99 -36.39
C SER A 411 -19.24 -9.62 -35.76
N ARG A 412 -18.68 -10.63 -36.44
CA ARG A 412 -17.40 -11.27 -36.05
C ARG A 412 -16.26 -10.27 -35.89
N ARG A 413 -16.20 -9.26 -36.77
CA ARG A 413 -15.16 -8.23 -36.74
C ARG A 413 -15.28 -7.38 -35.48
N GLN A 414 -16.50 -6.98 -35.11
CA GLN A 414 -16.75 -6.17 -33.91
C GLN A 414 -16.48 -6.96 -32.63
N VAL A 415 -16.84 -8.25 -32.58
CA VAL A 415 -16.55 -9.11 -31.41
C VAL A 415 -15.05 -9.29 -31.22
N ARG A 416 -14.29 -9.59 -32.28
CA ARG A 416 -12.82 -9.68 -32.18
C ARG A 416 -12.19 -8.34 -31.82
N GLN A 417 -12.61 -7.27 -32.47
CA GLN A 417 -12.14 -5.93 -32.16
C GLN A 417 -12.38 -5.57 -30.68
N LEU A 418 -13.52 -5.99 -30.12
CA LEU A 418 -13.82 -5.79 -28.71
C LEU A 418 -12.92 -6.65 -27.80
N ILE A 419 -12.73 -7.94 -28.09
CA ILE A 419 -11.86 -8.84 -27.32
C ILE A 419 -10.41 -8.34 -27.35
N ASP A 420 -9.86 -8.10 -28.54
CA ASP A 420 -8.48 -7.62 -28.72
C ASP A 420 -8.28 -6.24 -28.09
N GLY A 421 -9.28 -5.37 -28.24
CA GLY A 421 -9.29 -4.03 -27.65
C GLY A 421 -9.29 -4.06 -26.13
N VAL A 422 -10.10 -4.91 -25.52
CA VAL A 422 -10.17 -5.11 -24.07
C VAL A 422 -8.86 -5.71 -23.56
N ARG A 423 -8.35 -6.79 -24.15
CA ARG A 423 -7.07 -7.41 -23.71
C ARG A 423 -5.88 -6.47 -23.78
N SER A 424 -5.83 -5.63 -24.82
CA SER A 424 -4.70 -4.74 -25.04
C SER A 424 -4.76 -3.47 -24.18
N ASN A 425 -5.96 -2.97 -23.85
CA ASN A 425 -6.12 -1.64 -23.25
C ASN A 425 -6.81 -1.64 -21.87
N PHE A 426 -7.65 -2.63 -21.58
CA PHE A 426 -8.52 -2.75 -20.40
C PHE A 426 -8.67 -4.21 -19.94
N PRO A 427 -7.57 -4.95 -19.67
CA PRO A 427 -7.62 -6.39 -19.40
C PRO A 427 -8.55 -6.74 -18.22
N GLU A 428 -8.72 -5.82 -17.27
CA GLU A 428 -9.67 -5.94 -16.15
C GLU A 428 -11.14 -6.08 -16.58
N LEU A 429 -11.52 -5.66 -17.79
CA LEU A 429 -12.89 -5.79 -18.27
C LEU A 429 -13.20 -7.20 -18.78
N GLU A 430 -12.19 -8.02 -19.08
CA GLU A 430 -12.39 -9.38 -19.60
C GLU A 430 -13.13 -10.27 -18.60
N GLN A 431 -12.99 -10.02 -17.29
CA GLN A 431 -13.73 -10.73 -16.24
C GLN A 431 -15.26 -10.57 -16.34
N HIS A 432 -15.74 -9.52 -17.01
CA HIS A 432 -17.17 -9.29 -17.22
C HIS A 432 -17.71 -10.05 -18.45
N PHE A 433 -16.83 -10.64 -19.26
CA PHE A 433 -17.22 -11.42 -20.42
C PHE A 433 -17.51 -12.87 -20.02
N ASN A 434 -18.50 -13.44 -20.66
CA ASN A 434 -18.80 -14.86 -20.58
C ASN A 434 -17.68 -15.64 -21.28
N PRO A 435 -16.86 -16.43 -20.55
CA PRO A 435 -15.68 -17.07 -21.10
C PRO A 435 -16.01 -18.09 -22.19
N VAL A 436 -17.19 -18.73 -22.11
CA VAL A 436 -17.65 -19.70 -23.12
C VAL A 436 -17.95 -19.00 -24.44
N LEU A 437 -18.54 -17.81 -24.39
CA LEU A 437 -18.83 -17.03 -25.60
C LEU A 437 -17.55 -16.44 -26.19
N VAL A 438 -16.63 -15.93 -25.36
CA VAL A 438 -15.30 -15.47 -25.81
C VAL A 438 -14.59 -16.60 -26.57
N ALA A 439 -14.46 -17.78 -25.98
CA ALA A 439 -13.84 -18.95 -26.61
C ALA A 439 -14.56 -19.39 -27.89
N ALA A 440 -15.89 -19.25 -27.95
CA ALA A 440 -16.63 -19.53 -29.16
C ALA A 440 -16.23 -18.54 -30.28
N TRP A 441 -16.14 -17.25 -30.01
CA TRP A 441 -15.90 -16.21 -31.03
C TRP A 441 -14.43 -16.09 -31.48
N GLU A 442 -13.49 -16.67 -30.75
CA GLU A 442 -12.10 -16.81 -31.16
C GLU A 442 -11.95 -17.77 -32.35
N PRO A 443 -11.06 -17.47 -33.31
CA PRO A 443 -10.74 -18.42 -34.36
C PRO A 443 -10.08 -19.66 -33.74
N GLN A 444 -10.67 -20.84 -33.94
CA GLN A 444 -9.93 -22.09 -33.83
C GLN A 444 -8.75 -21.98 -34.79
N ALA A 445 -7.53 -21.92 -34.27
CA ALA A 445 -6.32 -21.82 -35.07
C ALA A 445 -6.15 -23.09 -35.93
N SER A 446 -6.79 -23.12 -37.09
CA SER A 446 -6.48 -24.04 -38.18
C SER A 446 -5.26 -23.48 -38.91
N GLY A 447 -4.12 -24.11 -38.69
CA GLY A 447 -2.81 -23.57 -39.03
C GLY A 447 -2.49 -23.36 -40.52
N SER A 448 -1.66 -22.35 -40.75
CA SER A 448 -0.67 -22.24 -41.84
C SER A 448 0.28 -21.08 -41.45
N GLY A 449 1.60 -21.13 -41.45
CA GLY A 449 2.62 -22.12 -41.78
C GLY A 449 3.96 -21.38 -41.69
N GLY A 450 4.93 -21.90 -40.93
CA GLY A 450 6.21 -21.21 -40.69
C GLY A 450 7.11 -21.93 -39.70
N ILE A 451 7.62 -23.09 -40.11
CA ILE A 451 8.86 -23.78 -39.67
C ILE A 451 9.30 -23.52 -38.21
N GLY A 452 8.79 -24.32 -37.29
CA GLY A 452 9.31 -24.48 -35.93
C GLY A 452 8.45 -25.44 -35.10
N ARG A 453 9.04 -26.54 -34.62
CA ARG A 453 8.46 -27.56 -33.70
C ARG A 453 7.47 -28.58 -34.30
N ASN A 454 8.01 -29.68 -34.82
CA ASN A 454 7.30 -30.95 -35.06
C ASN A 454 7.91 -32.07 -34.21
N PHE A 455 7.39 -32.30 -33.00
CA PHE A 455 7.62 -33.55 -32.26
C PHE A 455 6.42 -34.01 -31.38
N GLY A 456 5.27 -33.34 -31.43
CA GLY A 456 4.14 -33.61 -30.51
C GLY A 456 3.00 -34.47 -31.06
N TRP A 457 2.64 -34.33 -32.34
CA TRP A 457 1.37 -34.90 -32.84
C TRP A 457 1.46 -36.39 -33.22
N ILE A 458 2.65 -36.89 -33.56
CA ILE A 458 2.89 -38.33 -33.80
C ILE A 458 2.69 -39.13 -32.49
N ALA A 459 3.01 -38.53 -31.34
CA ALA A 459 2.84 -39.16 -30.03
C ALA A 459 1.35 -39.28 -29.63
N ILE A 460 0.51 -38.33 -30.01
CA ILE A 460 -0.92 -38.32 -29.64
C ILE A 460 -1.70 -39.40 -30.41
N VAL A 461 -1.36 -39.63 -31.69
CA VAL A 461 -1.96 -40.72 -32.48
C VAL A 461 -1.53 -42.10 -31.95
N LEU A 462 -0.28 -42.23 -31.50
CA LEU A 462 0.24 -43.45 -30.85
C LEU A 462 -0.41 -43.70 -29.48
N ILE A 463 -0.62 -42.65 -28.67
CA ILE A 463 -1.28 -42.75 -27.36
C ILE A 463 -2.78 -43.05 -27.50
N GLY A 464 -3.43 -42.49 -28.52
CA GLY A 464 -4.83 -42.79 -28.85
C GLY A 464 -5.04 -44.26 -29.26
N LEU A 465 -4.13 -44.82 -30.06
CA LEU A 465 -4.15 -46.24 -30.43
C LEU A 465 -3.87 -47.16 -29.23
N VAL A 466 -2.97 -46.78 -28.33
CA VAL A 466 -2.70 -47.54 -27.09
C VAL A 466 -3.87 -47.47 -26.10
N ARG A 467 -4.54 -46.32 -25.98
CA ARG A 467 -5.75 -46.17 -25.13
C ARG A 467 -6.95 -46.92 -25.69
N MET A 468 -7.06 -47.06 -27.01
CA MET A 468 -8.12 -47.85 -27.65
C MET A 468 -7.94 -49.36 -27.43
N VAL A 469 -6.70 -49.86 -27.34
CA VAL A 469 -6.40 -51.27 -26.99
C VAL A 469 -6.65 -51.54 -25.50
N ILE A 470 -6.42 -50.56 -24.62
CA ILE A 470 -6.70 -50.67 -23.17
C ILE A 470 -8.21 -50.60 -22.89
N ALA A 471 -8.97 -49.79 -23.62
CA ALA A 471 -10.42 -49.64 -23.42
C ALA A 471 -11.27 -50.84 -23.86
N ILE A 472 -10.72 -51.75 -24.67
CA ILE A 472 -11.39 -53.03 -25.03
C ILE A 472 -11.15 -54.09 -23.94
N ALA A 473 -10.15 -53.93 -23.07
CA ALA A 473 -9.80 -54.90 -22.04
C ALA A 473 -10.58 -54.74 -20.71
N ASP A 474 -11.30 -53.63 -20.51
CA ASP A 474 -11.93 -53.28 -19.22
C ASP A 474 -13.47 -53.16 -19.27
N TYR A 475 -14.11 -53.73 -20.30
CA TYR A 475 -15.56 -53.87 -20.38
C TYR A 475 -16.04 -54.98 -19.44
N GLY A 476 -16.09 -54.69 -18.13
CA GLY A 476 -16.44 -55.73 -17.17
C GLY A 476 -16.78 -55.31 -15.75
N GLN A 477 -17.16 -54.06 -15.45
CA GLN A 477 -17.84 -53.73 -14.19
C GLN A 477 -18.84 -52.58 -14.35
N ASP A 478 -20.09 -52.85 -13.97
CA ASP A 478 -21.20 -51.90 -13.92
C ASP A 478 -20.99 -50.82 -12.85
N HIS A 479 -21.17 -49.54 -13.22
CA HIS A 479 -21.34 -48.42 -12.27
C HIS A 479 -22.66 -47.69 -12.59
N PRO A 480 -23.47 -47.34 -11.58
CA PRO A 480 -24.78 -46.72 -11.80
C PRO A 480 -24.66 -45.24 -12.20
N ALA A 481 -25.64 -44.80 -13.00
CA ALA A 481 -25.67 -43.52 -13.70
C ALA A 481 -25.54 -42.28 -12.80
N SER A 482 -24.59 -41.40 -13.13
CA SER A 482 -24.52 -40.03 -12.64
C SER A 482 -25.40 -39.09 -13.48
N ALA A 483 -26.27 -38.35 -12.79
CA ALA A 483 -27.12 -37.30 -13.36
C ALA A 483 -26.31 -36.03 -13.73
N PRO A 484 -26.79 -35.19 -14.67
CA PRO A 484 -26.07 -34.00 -15.14
C PRO A 484 -25.99 -32.88 -14.08
N PRO A 485 -25.01 -31.96 -14.14
CA PRO A 485 -24.87 -30.87 -13.19
C PRO A 485 -26.00 -29.84 -13.36
N ALA A 486 -26.63 -29.50 -12.24
CA ALA A 486 -27.69 -28.49 -12.15
C ALA A 486 -27.11 -27.06 -12.31
N ALA A 487 -27.93 -26.20 -12.91
CA ALA A 487 -27.66 -24.80 -13.19
C ALA A 487 -27.51 -23.96 -11.91
N TYR A 488 -26.76 -22.87 -12.02
CA TYR A 488 -26.65 -21.82 -11.01
C TYR A 488 -28.02 -21.13 -10.83
N GLU A 489 -28.56 -21.13 -9.62
CA GLU A 489 -29.61 -20.21 -9.20
C GLU A 489 -29.12 -19.44 -7.98
N ALA A 490 -29.27 -18.12 -8.07
CA ALA A 490 -28.89 -17.16 -7.05
C ALA A 490 -29.78 -17.29 -5.81
N SER A 491 -29.17 -17.13 -4.64
CA SER A 491 -29.77 -17.23 -3.31
C SER A 491 -30.97 -16.30 -3.13
N ALA A 492 -32.16 -16.86 -3.02
CA ALA A 492 -33.34 -16.27 -2.38
C ALA A 492 -33.31 -16.57 -0.86
N PRO A 493 -34.05 -15.83 0.00
CA PRO A 493 -34.02 -16.07 1.44
C PRO A 493 -34.60 -17.45 1.79
N ALA A 494 -33.94 -18.14 2.72
CA ALA A 494 -34.18 -19.54 3.03
C ALA A 494 -35.60 -19.83 3.54
N ALA A 495 -36.22 -20.88 2.98
CA ALA A 495 -37.39 -21.51 3.56
C ALA A 495 -36.99 -22.33 4.81
N PRO A 496 -37.87 -22.47 5.82
CA PRO A 496 -37.53 -23.19 7.05
C PRO A 496 -37.48 -24.69 6.80
N GLY A 497 -36.31 -25.32 7.00
CA GLY A 497 -36.15 -26.78 6.99
C GLY A 497 -34.96 -27.33 6.20
N GLN A 498 -34.16 -26.50 5.53
CA GLN A 498 -32.94 -26.95 4.87
C GLN A 498 -31.74 -26.93 5.83
N ALA A 499 -31.06 -28.08 5.95
CA ALA A 499 -29.83 -28.21 6.73
C ALA A 499 -28.77 -27.22 6.22
N PRO A 500 -27.98 -26.60 7.13
CA PRO A 500 -27.03 -25.57 6.75
C PRO A 500 -26.00 -26.11 5.75
N ASN A 501 -25.70 -25.30 4.74
CA ASN A 501 -24.60 -25.51 3.79
C ASN A 501 -23.35 -25.95 4.55
N ALA A 502 -22.74 -27.07 4.17
CA ALA A 502 -21.51 -27.56 4.77
C ALA A 502 -20.46 -26.43 4.69
N SER A 503 -20.13 -25.84 5.84
CA SER A 503 -19.09 -24.82 5.95
C SER A 503 -17.79 -25.38 5.41
N PHE A 504 -17.18 -24.72 4.43
CA PHE A 504 -15.80 -25.04 4.05
C PHE A 504 -14.92 -24.93 5.29
N ASP A 505 -14.33 -26.04 5.72
CA ASP A 505 -13.38 -26.09 6.82
C ASP A 505 -11.96 -26.15 6.23
N PRO A 506 -11.18 -25.05 6.29
CA PRO A 506 -9.81 -25.02 5.79
C PRO A 506 -8.90 -26.06 6.46
N ALA A 507 -9.20 -26.45 7.70
CA ALA A 507 -8.40 -27.45 8.42
C ALA A 507 -8.64 -28.88 7.92
N ALA A 508 -9.75 -29.13 7.22
CA ALA A 508 -10.11 -30.42 6.63
C ALA A 508 -9.80 -30.50 5.11
N ASP A 509 -9.36 -29.41 4.47
CA ASP A 509 -9.03 -29.38 3.05
C ASP A 509 -7.67 -30.06 2.79
N THR A 510 -7.68 -31.10 1.96
CA THR A 510 -6.49 -31.92 1.68
C THR A 510 -5.44 -31.17 0.87
N LEU A 511 -5.83 -30.25 -0.01
CA LEU A 511 -4.88 -29.46 -0.81
C LEU A 511 -4.13 -28.46 0.07
N LEU A 512 -4.82 -27.83 1.02
CA LEU A 512 -4.17 -27.00 2.04
C LEU A 512 -3.20 -27.81 2.90
N ALA A 513 -3.60 -29.02 3.32
CA ALA A 513 -2.70 -29.92 4.06
C ALA A 513 -1.44 -30.27 3.25
N ASP A 514 -1.59 -30.61 1.97
CA ASP A 514 -0.46 -30.95 1.09
C ASP A 514 0.50 -29.79 0.90
N VAL A 515 -0.01 -28.56 0.71
CA VAL A 515 0.84 -27.37 0.59
C VAL A 515 1.57 -27.09 1.90
N VAL A 516 0.90 -27.18 3.05
CA VAL A 516 1.57 -26.99 4.34
C VAL A 516 2.65 -28.05 4.57
N HIS A 517 2.40 -29.31 4.22
CA HIS A 517 3.40 -30.37 4.30
C HIS A 517 4.60 -30.10 3.38
N GLN A 518 4.37 -29.58 2.18
CA GLN A 518 5.46 -29.23 1.26
C GLN A 518 6.34 -28.11 1.81
N LEU A 519 5.72 -27.06 2.36
CA LEU A 519 6.41 -25.86 2.86
C LEU A 519 7.10 -26.08 4.21
N PHE A 520 6.46 -26.79 5.12
CA PHE A 520 6.88 -26.93 6.52
C PHE A 520 7.22 -28.37 6.92
N GLY A 521 7.13 -29.35 6.03
CA GLY A 521 7.35 -30.76 6.33
C GLY A 521 6.11 -31.48 6.86
N PRO A 522 6.14 -32.83 6.90
CA PRO A 522 4.97 -33.66 7.20
C PRO A 522 4.44 -33.53 8.63
N ASP A 523 5.21 -32.96 9.55
CA ASP A 523 4.82 -32.80 10.96
C ASP A 523 3.98 -31.54 11.22
N MET A 524 3.67 -30.73 10.18
CA MET A 524 2.95 -29.47 10.32
C MET A 524 1.58 -29.55 9.62
N SER A 525 0.50 -29.37 10.36
CA SER A 525 -0.84 -29.26 9.76
C SER A 525 -1.23 -27.81 9.46
N TYR A 526 -2.26 -27.62 8.62
CA TYR A 526 -2.85 -26.29 8.41
C TYR A 526 -3.38 -25.68 9.72
N ALA A 527 -3.93 -26.50 10.62
CA ALA A 527 -4.39 -26.06 11.93
C ALA A 527 -3.23 -25.54 12.81
N ASP A 528 -2.09 -26.22 12.77
CA ASP A 528 -0.87 -25.80 13.49
C ASP A 528 -0.32 -24.50 12.91
N LEU A 529 -0.27 -24.38 11.58
CA LEU A 529 0.14 -23.14 10.92
C LEU A 529 -0.79 -21.98 11.28
N ARG A 530 -2.11 -22.17 11.23
CA ARG A 530 -3.10 -21.14 11.60
C ARG A 530 -2.97 -20.70 13.05
N LYS A 531 -2.65 -21.63 13.95
CA LYS A 531 -2.42 -21.33 15.37
C LYS A 531 -1.12 -20.55 15.59
N ALA A 532 -0.04 -20.94 14.91
CA ALA A 532 1.26 -20.30 15.04
C ALA A 532 1.33 -18.95 14.31
N ASN A 533 0.65 -18.83 13.18
CA ASN A 533 0.65 -17.66 12.32
C ASN A 533 -0.64 -17.57 11.49
N PRO A 534 -1.65 -16.83 11.98
CA PRO A 534 -2.93 -16.71 11.29
C PRO A 534 -2.83 -15.92 9.98
N ASN A 535 -1.89 -14.98 9.85
CA ASN A 535 -1.71 -14.19 8.63
C ASN A 535 -1.22 -15.08 7.48
N PHE A 536 -0.17 -15.88 7.72
CA PHE A 536 0.35 -16.79 6.71
C PHE A 536 -0.68 -17.86 6.34
N ALA A 537 -1.34 -18.48 7.33
CA ALA A 537 -2.41 -19.42 7.06
C ALA A 537 -3.55 -18.79 6.22
N GLY A 538 -3.97 -17.57 6.58
CA GLY A 538 -4.97 -16.81 5.85
C GLY A 538 -4.56 -16.54 4.40
N THR A 539 -3.30 -16.21 4.14
CA THR A 539 -2.78 -15.98 2.78
C THR A 539 -2.84 -17.26 1.93
N ILE A 540 -2.42 -18.41 2.48
CA ILE A 540 -2.49 -19.69 1.74
C ILE A 540 -3.96 -20.07 1.49
N ASN A 541 -4.85 -19.85 2.45
CA ASN A 541 -6.27 -20.09 2.29
C ASN A 541 -6.92 -19.18 1.25
N ALA A 542 -6.54 -17.90 1.19
CA ALA A 542 -6.99 -16.99 0.13
C ALA A 542 -6.58 -17.52 -1.25
N ASN A 543 -5.32 -17.95 -1.42
CA ASN A 543 -4.84 -18.57 -2.65
C ASN A 543 -5.62 -19.84 -3.02
N ARG A 544 -6.01 -20.64 -2.03
CA ARG A 544 -6.86 -21.84 -2.21
C ARG A 544 -8.25 -21.51 -2.77
N HIS A 545 -8.78 -20.32 -2.51
CA HIS A 545 -10.03 -19.86 -3.11
C HIS A 545 -9.87 -19.37 -4.55
N LEU A 546 -8.66 -18.98 -4.96
CA LEU A 546 -8.34 -18.51 -6.30
C LEU A 546 -8.03 -19.64 -7.29
N THR A 547 -7.57 -20.80 -6.80
CA THR A 547 -7.21 -21.93 -7.67
C THR A 547 -7.60 -23.28 -7.06
N ALA A 548 -8.03 -24.20 -7.93
CA ALA A 548 -8.21 -25.62 -7.61
C ALA A 548 -7.03 -26.48 -8.11
N ASP A 549 -6.06 -25.90 -8.82
CA ASP A 549 -4.88 -26.61 -9.33
C ASP A 549 -3.86 -26.81 -8.20
N PRO A 550 -3.51 -28.07 -7.83
CA PRO A 550 -2.59 -28.33 -6.73
C PRO A 550 -1.18 -27.77 -6.98
N GLY A 551 -0.72 -27.81 -8.23
CA GLY A 551 0.60 -27.31 -8.61
C GLY A 551 0.70 -25.79 -8.52
N GLU A 552 -0.35 -25.07 -8.94
CA GLU A 552 -0.45 -23.63 -8.79
C GLU A 552 -0.54 -23.21 -7.33
N LEU A 553 -1.38 -23.88 -6.52
CA LEU A 553 -1.49 -23.56 -5.10
C LEU A 553 -0.17 -23.78 -4.34
N ALA A 554 0.52 -24.88 -4.64
CA ALA A 554 1.85 -25.16 -4.10
C ALA A 554 2.88 -24.09 -4.51
N HIS A 555 2.85 -23.65 -5.77
CA HIS A 555 3.74 -22.60 -6.26
C HIS A 555 3.47 -21.26 -5.55
N GLN A 556 2.20 -20.86 -5.44
CA GLN A 556 1.81 -19.63 -4.73
C GLN A 556 2.20 -19.68 -3.24
N GLY A 557 2.00 -20.82 -2.58
CA GLY A 557 2.47 -21.03 -1.20
C GLY A 557 3.99 -20.90 -1.07
N GLN A 558 4.74 -21.44 -2.05
CA GLN A 558 6.19 -21.31 -2.09
C GLN A 558 6.66 -19.87 -2.30
N VAL A 559 6.01 -19.10 -3.20
CA VAL A 559 6.29 -17.68 -3.42
C VAL A 559 6.13 -16.88 -2.12
N VAL A 560 5.00 -17.08 -1.43
CA VAL A 560 4.74 -16.43 -0.14
C VAL A 560 5.80 -16.80 0.90
N LEU A 561 6.21 -18.08 0.97
CA LEU A 561 7.28 -18.51 1.87
C LEU A 561 8.62 -17.84 1.51
N THR A 562 9.01 -17.84 0.24
CA THR A 562 10.28 -17.24 -0.21
C THR A 562 10.36 -15.79 0.18
N GLN A 563 9.32 -15.00 -0.10
CA GLN A 563 9.25 -13.58 0.25
C GLN A 563 9.45 -13.36 1.76
N ARG A 564 8.75 -14.14 2.58
CA ARG A 564 8.86 -14.09 4.06
C ARG A 564 10.26 -14.44 4.55
N LEU A 565 10.90 -15.46 3.98
CA LEU A 565 12.27 -15.83 4.31
C LEU A 565 13.25 -14.69 3.94
N LEU A 566 13.06 -14.04 2.80
CA LEU A 566 13.90 -12.92 2.38
C LEU A 566 13.75 -11.70 3.28
N TYR A 567 12.55 -11.40 3.76
CA TYR A 567 12.32 -10.31 4.73
C TYR A 567 12.88 -10.64 6.12
N ALA A 568 12.76 -11.89 6.56
CA ALA A 568 13.34 -12.34 7.83
C ALA A 568 14.86 -12.12 7.90
N ARG A 569 15.57 -12.14 6.76
CA ARG A 569 17.02 -11.89 6.67
C ARG A 569 17.46 -10.55 7.27
N ALA A 570 16.65 -9.51 7.13
CA ALA A 570 16.99 -8.17 7.63
C ALA A 570 17.09 -8.15 9.17
N HIS A 571 16.32 -9.00 9.84
CA HIS A 571 16.14 -8.99 11.29
C HIS A 571 16.74 -10.22 11.99
N ALA A 572 17.11 -11.24 11.23
CA ALA A 572 17.64 -12.50 11.75
C ALA A 572 18.92 -12.33 12.57
N GLY A 573 18.96 -13.03 13.70
CA GLY A 573 20.18 -13.23 14.49
C GLY A 573 21.22 -14.08 13.74
N PRO A 574 22.49 -14.14 14.20
CA PRO A 574 23.61 -14.68 13.42
C PRO A 574 23.41 -16.14 12.92
N ALA A 575 22.92 -17.03 13.79
CA ALA A 575 22.70 -18.43 13.42
C ALA A 575 21.57 -18.62 12.40
N ARG A 576 20.52 -17.79 12.47
CA ARG A 576 19.40 -17.81 11.52
C ARG A 576 19.77 -17.16 10.19
N LEU A 577 20.58 -16.10 10.23
CA LEU A 577 21.14 -15.46 9.04
C LEU A 577 22.00 -16.44 8.23
N ASP A 578 22.82 -17.26 8.91
CA ASP A 578 23.58 -18.32 8.25
C ASP A 578 22.67 -19.37 7.58
N ALA A 579 21.56 -19.73 8.23
CA ALA A 579 20.60 -20.68 7.66
C ALA A 579 19.86 -20.08 6.45
N LEU A 580 19.48 -18.80 6.50
CA LEU A 580 18.88 -18.06 5.40
C LEU A 580 19.83 -17.93 4.21
N ALA A 581 21.09 -17.58 4.44
CA ALA A 581 22.10 -17.53 3.38
C ALA A 581 22.38 -18.90 2.74
N ARG A 582 22.36 -19.98 3.53
CA ARG A 582 22.48 -21.36 3.01
C ARG A 582 21.26 -21.76 2.17
N TRP A 583 20.05 -21.43 2.62
CA TRP A 583 18.84 -21.64 1.83
C TRP A 583 18.87 -20.84 0.52
N ARG A 584 19.30 -19.57 0.56
CA ARG A 584 19.45 -18.74 -0.64
C ARG A 584 20.47 -19.33 -1.61
N LEU A 585 21.56 -19.88 -1.10
CA LEU A 585 22.53 -20.62 -1.90
C LEU A 585 21.91 -21.88 -2.54
N ASP A 586 21.11 -22.65 -1.81
CA ASP A 586 20.39 -23.81 -2.35
C ASP A 586 19.43 -23.42 -3.48
N MET A 587 18.68 -22.32 -3.33
CA MET A 587 17.80 -21.76 -4.36
C MET A 587 18.57 -21.41 -5.65
N LEU A 588 19.71 -20.71 -5.53
CA LEU A 588 20.53 -20.35 -6.69
C LEU A 588 21.17 -21.57 -7.35
N MET A 589 21.57 -22.59 -6.57
CA MET A 589 22.10 -23.83 -7.12
C MET A 589 21.04 -24.64 -7.87
N ALA A 590 19.81 -24.71 -7.34
CA ALA A 590 18.68 -25.33 -8.02
C ALA A 590 18.35 -24.59 -9.32
N ALA A 591 18.23 -23.27 -9.26
CA ALA A 591 17.98 -22.44 -10.43
C ALA A 591 19.08 -22.55 -11.49
N LYS A 592 20.35 -22.68 -11.08
CA LYS A 592 21.48 -22.88 -11.99
C LYS A 592 21.39 -24.22 -12.73
N ALA A 593 20.85 -25.27 -12.10
CA ALA A 593 20.66 -26.56 -12.76
C ALA A 593 19.63 -26.47 -13.90
N ASP A 594 18.63 -25.60 -13.76
CA ASP A 594 17.59 -25.33 -14.78
C ASP A 594 18.06 -24.35 -15.86
N GLY A 595 19.10 -23.57 -15.60
CA GLY A 595 19.74 -22.70 -16.58
C GLY A 595 20.32 -21.41 -16.00
N ALA A 596 21.30 -20.84 -16.71
CA ALA A 596 21.94 -19.60 -16.29
C ALA A 596 20.97 -18.40 -16.23
N GLU A 597 20.00 -18.33 -17.16
CA GLU A 597 18.96 -17.30 -17.14
C GLU A 597 18.00 -17.47 -15.98
N THR A 598 17.62 -18.71 -15.65
CA THR A 598 16.76 -19.01 -14.50
C THR A 598 17.44 -18.57 -13.21
N CYS A 599 18.73 -18.88 -13.04
CA CYS A 599 19.51 -18.40 -11.90
C CYS A 599 19.55 -16.87 -11.81
N LEU A 600 19.76 -16.17 -12.93
CA LEU A 600 19.75 -14.70 -12.96
C LEU A 600 18.35 -14.15 -12.59
N LYS A 601 17.28 -14.81 -13.04
CA LYS A 601 15.91 -14.46 -12.64
C LYS A 601 15.67 -14.68 -11.15
N VAL A 602 16.07 -15.81 -10.58
CA VAL A 602 15.95 -16.05 -9.13
C VAL A 602 16.77 -15.04 -8.33
N TYR A 603 17.91 -14.58 -8.87
CA TYR A 603 18.72 -13.53 -8.26
C TYR A 603 17.98 -12.17 -8.21
N HIS A 604 17.33 -11.75 -9.31
CA HIS A 604 16.63 -10.45 -9.39
C HIS A 604 15.18 -10.46 -8.89
N TRP A 605 14.44 -11.52 -9.20
CA TRP A 605 13.00 -11.70 -9.00
C TRP A 605 12.70 -12.72 -7.88
N GLU A 606 13.73 -13.12 -7.15
CA GLU A 606 13.68 -13.78 -5.84
C GLU A 606 13.18 -15.24 -5.79
N ASP A 607 12.26 -15.66 -6.66
CA ASP A 607 11.60 -16.96 -6.63
C ASP A 607 12.03 -17.97 -7.70
N LEU A 608 11.90 -19.27 -7.38
CA LEU A 608 12.05 -20.35 -8.37
C LEU A 608 10.84 -20.39 -9.32
N PRO A 609 11.04 -20.62 -10.62
CA PRO A 609 9.94 -20.67 -11.58
C PRO A 609 9.01 -21.86 -11.31
N LYS A 610 7.75 -21.75 -11.77
CA LYS A 610 6.77 -22.84 -11.68
C LYS A 610 7.33 -24.14 -12.26
N GLY A 611 7.26 -25.22 -11.48
CA GLY A 611 7.80 -26.54 -11.83
C GLY A 611 9.23 -26.80 -11.33
N SER A 612 9.95 -25.76 -10.89
CA SER A 612 11.23 -25.89 -10.19
C SER A 612 11.00 -25.82 -8.68
N ALA A 613 11.54 -26.77 -7.94
CA ALA A 613 11.44 -26.82 -6.49
C ALA A 613 12.73 -27.32 -5.87
N LEU A 614 12.99 -26.93 -4.62
CA LEU A 614 14.03 -27.58 -3.84
C LEU A 614 13.65 -29.05 -3.59
N THR A 615 14.64 -29.94 -3.65
CA THR A 615 14.45 -31.38 -3.42
C THR A 615 15.49 -31.93 -2.45
N GLY A 616 15.19 -33.08 -1.82
CA GLY A 616 16.11 -33.77 -0.92
C GLY A 616 16.59 -32.88 0.23
N ALA A 617 17.91 -32.88 0.48
CA ALA A 617 18.50 -32.16 1.60
C ALA A 617 18.28 -30.63 1.57
N ALA A 618 18.09 -30.03 0.39
CA ALA A 618 17.80 -28.59 0.27
C ALA A 618 16.37 -28.27 0.75
N LEU A 619 15.41 -29.11 0.39
CA LEU A 619 14.02 -28.99 0.85
C LEU A 619 13.92 -29.18 2.36
N GLU A 620 14.59 -30.20 2.90
CA GLU A 620 14.62 -30.45 4.35
C GLU A 620 15.18 -29.24 5.12
N ARG A 621 16.22 -28.58 4.59
CA ARG A 621 16.76 -27.34 5.17
C ARG A 621 15.77 -26.18 5.10
N GLN A 622 15.08 -26.00 3.98
CA GLN A 622 14.02 -24.98 3.86
C GLN A 622 12.93 -25.21 4.90
N GLN A 623 12.38 -26.43 4.97
CA GLN A 623 11.30 -26.77 5.89
C GLN A 623 11.73 -26.57 7.35
N LYS A 624 12.95 -27.00 7.71
CA LYS A 624 13.50 -26.75 9.05
C LYS A 624 13.64 -25.25 9.34
N LEU A 625 14.13 -24.47 8.38
CA LEU A 625 14.28 -23.02 8.52
C LEU A 625 12.92 -22.33 8.69
N ALA A 626 11.95 -22.66 7.84
CA ALA A 626 10.58 -22.15 7.91
C ALA A 626 9.95 -22.43 9.28
N ARG A 627 10.04 -23.66 9.79
CA ARG A 627 9.57 -24.01 11.15
C ARG A 627 10.31 -23.22 12.24
N THR A 628 11.62 -23.01 12.09
CA THR A 628 12.41 -22.27 13.08
C THR A 628 12.00 -20.80 13.15
N LEU A 629 11.79 -20.16 11.99
CA LEU A 629 11.37 -18.75 11.92
C LEU A 629 9.90 -18.56 12.33
N LEU A 630 9.05 -19.55 12.02
CA LEU A 630 7.67 -19.60 12.51
C LEU A 630 7.64 -19.65 14.04
N ALA A 631 8.43 -20.53 14.66
CA ALA A 631 8.50 -20.66 16.11
C ALA A 631 9.09 -19.44 16.82
N SER A 632 9.97 -18.67 16.16
CA SER A 632 10.54 -17.45 16.72
C SER A 632 9.73 -16.18 16.43
N GLY A 633 8.63 -16.27 15.65
CA GLY A 633 7.85 -15.11 15.21
C GLY A 633 8.57 -14.20 14.20
N GLU A 634 9.70 -14.65 13.62
CA GLU A 634 10.50 -13.85 12.67
C GLU A 634 10.04 -14.01 11.21
N ILE A 635 9.10 -14.92 10.95
CA ILE A 635 8.57 -15.18 9.59
C ILE A 635 7.64 -14.07 9.05
N ASP A 636 7.19 -13.15 9.91
CA ASP A 636 6.37 -11.96 9.58
C ASP A 636 7.17 -10.66 9.75
N ALA A 637 8.50 -10.73 9.72
CA ALA A 637 9.31 -9.54 9.95
C ALA A 637 8.94 -8.46 8.90
N PRO A 638 8.72 -7.20 9.35
CA PRO A 638 8.24 -6.14 8.48
C PRO A 638 9.24 -5.90 7.34
N GLN A 639 8.69 -5.50 6.19
CA GLN A 639 9.52 -5.08 5.06
C GLN A 639 10.44 -3.96 5.55
N PRO A 640 11.74 -4.01 5.24
CA PRO A 640 12.65 -3.00 5.77
C PRO A 640 12.56 -1.72 4.95
N ASP A 641 12.50 -0.57 5.62
CA ASP A 641 12.39 0.75 4.97
C ASP A 641 13.64 1.05 4.14
N GLY A 642 13.44 1.36 2.85
CA GLY A 642 14.42 1.98 1.94
C GLY A 642 15.79 1.30 1.82
N TYR A 643 16.04 0.59 0.71
CA TYR A 643 17.39 0.09 0.40
C TYR A 643 18.04 0.86 -0.75
N THR A 644 18.96 1.75 -0.41
CA THR A 644 20.23 1.87 -1.16
C THR A 644 21.36 1.55 -0.19
N ARG A 645 21.77 0.28 -0.13
CA ARG A 645 22.92 -0.13 0.72
C ARG A 645 24.05 -0.62 -0.17
N SER A 646 24.98 0.28 -0.50
CA SER A 646 26.31 -0.13 -0.97
C SER A 646 27.06 -0.78 0.17
N TYR A 647 27.73 -1.91 -0.07
CA TYR A 647 28.52 -2.60 0.94
C TYR A 647 29.95 -2.84 0.45
N ASN A 648 30.88 -2.84 1.40
CA ASN A 648 32.28 -3.11 1.14
C ASN A 648 32.53 -4.62 1.23
N ILE A 649 32.83 -5.26 0.10
CA ILE A 649 33.31 -6.64 0.06
C ILE A 649 34.81 -6.62 0.37
N PRO A 650 35.28 -7.32 1.42
CA PRO A 650 36.71 -7.44 1.71
C PRO A 650 37.49 -7.96 0.49
N GLY A 651 38.62 -7.32 0.18
CA GLY A 651 39.51 -7.75 -0.91
C GLY A 651 39.88 -9.23 -0.91
N PRO A 652 40.12 -9.88 0.25
CA PRO A 652 40.36 -11.33 0.31
C PRO A 652 39.19 -12.18 -0.20
N ILE A 653 37.94 -11.75 0.02
CA ILE A 653 36.76 -12.44 -0.54
C ILE A 653 36.74 -12.31 -2.06
N ILE A 654 37.05 -11.13 -2.60
CA ILE A 654 37.14 -10.91 -4.06
C ILE A 654 38.24 -11.79 -4.67
N ALA A 655 39.41 -11.85 -4.04
CA ALA A 655 40.51 -12.70 -4.48
C ALA A 655 40.13 -14.18 -4.47
N GLN A 656 39.43 -14.64 -3.43
CA GLN A 656 38.90 -16.01 -3.35
C GLN A 656 37.90 -16.31 -4.46
N ILE A 657 37.00 -15.37 -4.79
CA ILE A 657 36.03 -15.53 -5.88
C ILE A 657 36.74 -15.63 -7.23
N ILE A 658 37.72 -14.75 -7.49
CA ILE A 658 38.55 -14.80 -8.71
C ILE A 658 39.24 -16.15 -8.82
N GLN A 659 39.88 -16.61 -7.74
CA GLN A 659 40.58 -17.90 -7.73
C GLN A 659 39.64 -19.08 -7.96
N THR A 660 38.45 -19.06 -7.35
CA THR A 660 37.49 -20.18 -7.43
C THR A 660 36.76 -20.23 -8.77
N THR A 661 36.48 -19.06 -9.36
CA THR A 661 35.72 -18.96 -10.61
C THR A 661 36.60 -18.94 -11.87
N GLY A 662 37.88 -18.59 -11.74
CA GLY A 662 38.80 -18.40 -12.86
C GLY A 662 38.49 -17.18 -13.73
N LEU A 663 37.60 -16.29 -13.28
CA LEU A 663 37.17 -15.11 -14.03
C LEU A 663 38.13 -13.94 -13.81
N PRO A 664 38.37 -13.09 -14.84
CA PRO A 664 39.19 -11.90 -14.67
C PRO A 664 38.49 -10.92 -13.71
N GLU A 665 39.27 -10.15 -12.94
CA GLU A 665 38.74 -9.24 -11.92
C GLU A 665 37.67 -8.27 -12.47
N GLY A 666 37.87 -7.73 -13.68
CA GLY A 666 36.90 -6.86 -14.32
C GLY A 666 35.54 -7.53 -14.61
N ALA A 667 35.52 -8.84 -14.90
CA ALA A 667 34.28 -9.58 -15.08
C ALA A 667 33.59 -9.88 -13.74
N VAL A 668 34.36 -10.17 -12.68
CA VAL A 668 33.84 -10.35 -11.32
C VAL A 668 33.20 -9.06 -10.80
N ARG A 669 33.85 -7.90 -11.01
CA ARG A 669 33.32 -6.59 -10.61
C ARG A 669 32.02 -6.23 -11.32
N ARG A 670 31.95 -6.43 -12.64
CA ARG A 670 30.70 -6.23 -13.41
C ARG A 670 29.57 -7.14 -12.91
N ALA A 671 29.89 -8.41 -12.63
CA ALA A 671 28.91 -9.36 -12.13
C ALA A 671 28.32 -8.97 -10.75
N PHE A 672 29.05 -8.24 -9.91
CA PHE A 672 28.50 -7.69 -8.66
C PHE A 672 27.45 -6.61 -8.89
N ASN A 673 27.51 -5.91 -10.02
CA ASN A 673 26.50 -4.92 -10.43
C ASN A 673 25.36 -5.55 -11.27
N GLY A 674 25.31 -6.89 -11.37
CA GLY A 674 24.36 -7.60 -12.25
C GLY A 674 24.70 -7.50 -13.74
N GLU A 675 25.87 -6.97 -14.10
CA GLU A 675 26.28 -6.78 -15.49
C GLU A 675 27.06 -7.98 -16.05
N GLY A 676 26.75 -8.37 -17.29
CA GLY A 676 27.46 -9.41 -18.02
C GLY A 676 26.56 -10.58 -18.43
N LEU A 677 27.18 -11.70 -18.84
CA LEU A 677 26.44 -12.90 -19.24
C LEU A 677 25.75 -13.53 -18.02
N PRO A 678 24.50 -14.03 -18.15
CA PRO A 678 23.77 -14.65 -17.03
C PRO A 678 24.57 -15.76 -16.32
N ALA A 679 25.33 -16.56 -17.07
CA ALA A 679 26.15 -17.64 -16.52
C ALA A 679 27.31 -17.11 -15.65
N THR A 680 27.90 -15.99 -16.05
CA THR A 680 28.97 -15.31 -15.31
C THR A 680 28.42 -14.70 -14.03
N VAL A 681 27.31 -13.94 -14.13
CA VAL A 681 26.67 -13.31 -12.97
C VAL A 681 26.27 -14.37 -11.94
N CYS A 682 25.52 -15.39 -12.36
CA CYS A 682 25.10 -16.48 -11.48
C CYS A 682 26.30 -17.19 -10.79
N THR A 683 27.36 -17.48 -11.55
CA THR A 683 28.55 -18.15 -10.99
C THR A 683 29.26 -17.28 -9.95
N VAL A 684 29.38 -15.97 -10.19
CA VAL A 684 29.98 -15.03 -9.25
C VAL A 684 29.12 -14.88 -7.99
N GLN A 685 27.80 -14.77 -8.11
CA GLN A 685 26.89 -14.62 -6.96
C GLN A 685 26.89 -15.88 -6.07
N ILE A 686 26.87 -17.08 -6.67
CA ILE A 686 27.02 -18.34 -5.93
C ILE A 686 28.38 -18.41 -5.23
N ALA A 687 29.45 -17.99 -5.90
CA ALA A 687 30.79 -17.96 -5.30
C ALA A 687 30.88 -16.95 -4.14
N LEU A 688 30.22 -15.80 -4.27
CA LEU A 688 30.15 -14.77 -3.22
C LEU A 688 29.42 -15.27 -1.98
N LEU A 689 28.23 -15.87 -2.13
CA LEU A 689 27.51 -16.48 -1.01
C LEU A 689 28.33 -17.57 -0.32
N LYS A 690 28.99 -18.44 -1.08
CA LYS A 690 29.89 -19.48 -0.53
C LYS A 690 31.09 -18.88 0.22
N ALA A 691 31.70 -17.83 -0.32
CA ALA A 691 32.82 -17.15 0.32
C ALA A 691 32.38 -16.43 1.61
N ALA A 692 31.24 -15.73 1.56
CA ALA A 692 30.67 -15.04 2.71
C ALA A 692 30.28 -16.01 3.84
N LEU A 693 29.67 -17.17 3.52
CA LEU A 693 29.34 -18.20 4.51
C LEU A 693 30.57 -18.79 5.22
N ASN A 694 31.73 -18.78 4.55
CA ASN A 694 33.00 -19.26 5.10
C ASN A 694 33.86 -18.15 5.70
N TRP A 695 33.43 -16.88 5.60
CA TRP A 695 34.17 -15.74 6.12
C TRP A 695 34.15 -15.75 7.66
N LYS A 696 35.29 -15.45 8.27
CA LYS A 696 35.45 -15.38 9.74
C LYS A 696 35.58 -13.94 10.27
N GLY A 697 35.64 -12.94 9.39
CA GLY A 697 35.73 -11.54 9.78
C GLY A 697 34.39 -10.97 10.24
N THR A 698 34.43 -9.78 10.85
CA THR A 698 33.27 -9.08 11.41
C THR A 698 32.30 -8.61 10.32
N GLU A 699 32.77 -8.48 9.08
CA GLU A 699 31.98 -8.07 7.90
C GLU A 699 31.02 -9.17 7.41
N ARG A 700 31.13 -10.39 7.94
CA ARG A 700 30.31 -11.54 7.53
C ARG A 700 28.82 -11.24 7.63
N GLN A 701 28.35 -10.77 8.79
CA GLN A 701 26.91 -10.56 9.01
C GLN A 701 26.34 -9.45 8.12
N PRO A 702 26.99 -8.27 7.98
CA PRO A 702 26.57 -7.27 6.99
C PRO A 702 26.46 -7.81 5.56
N ILE A 703 27.43 -8.62 5.12
CA ILE A 703 27.42 -9.22 3.77
C ILE A 703 26.25 -10.18 3.62
N LEU A 704 26.07 -11.11 4.56
CA LEU A 704 24.98 -12.11 4.50
C LEU A 704 23.58 -11.50 4.64
N ARG A 705 23.43 -10.32 5.23
CA ARG A 705 22.13 -9.61 5.28
C ARG A 705 21.70 -9.03 3.94
N LEU A 706 22.63 -8.87 3.01
CA LEU A 706 22.38 -8.25 1.70
C LEU A 706 22.29 -9.29 0.57
N LEU A 707 23.00 -10.41 0.70
CA LEU A 707 23.01 -11.55 -0.24
C LEU A 707 21.88 -12.53 0.00
#